data_AF-A0AAV6XWW8-F1
#
_entry.id   AF-A0AAV6XWW8-F1
#
_cell.length_a   1.000
_cell.length_b   1.000
_cell.length_c   1.000
_cell.angle_alpha   90.00
_cell.angle_beta   90.00
_cell.angle_gamma   90.00
#
_symmetry.space_group_name_H-M   'P 1'
#
loop_
_entity.id
_entity.type
_entity.pdbx_description
1 polymer ?
#
loop_
_entity_poly.entity_id
_entity_poly.type
_entity_poly.pdbx_seq_one_letter_code
_entity_poly.pdbx_strand_id
1 'polypeptide(L)'
;MAVILLKLIFSIITTFSNVITWLIFTGTAKVLVQAIQVLKVPGEGGQRVLEQVRNVTKTCLDYLMELIIAAISTLFSSLFDLLKEGVLNSSSGLVAALTGLVEILKTSLSNVVEDIPKVLDVFIEMVGKIVGDFLNNCNDAIGYVRENVLTIILLNMAGKKLMQAFVYGRSVGGVVGLKHVEIPVPSPSKGEVLIKLEATSLNPLDYKAYMLKVLLRPFLARNFPLIPATDVAGEVVEVGYGVKNFKPGDKVVAILSLLVGGGLSEYGIAKEILTVSRPPQVSLAEAAGLPIAGITAHMALTQFAHLKLDKTGPHKNILITNASGGVGHYAVQLAKLGNAHVTATCGARNLNLVKNLGADEVLDYKTSEGATLKSPSGKKYDAVVHCGPPIAWSVFEPNLSEDGMVIDLTPGPSSMWTFLVKKITFSKKKLLPLIWYPKGSNHQTLEHLVELVKDGKLKTIIDSKCPLSEAGEAWGKSIDGHATGKIIHVEIPVPSPSKGEVLIKLEATSLNPLDYKAYMLIVFLRPFLARNFPLIPATDVAGEVVEVGYGVKNFKPGDKVVAILSLLVGGGLSEYGIAKEILMVSRPPQVSPVEAAGLPIAGITAHMALIQSAHLKLDKTGPHKNILITNASEGVGHCAVQLAKLGNAHVTATCGARNLNLVKNLGMDEVIDYKTQRSDSQEPLR
;
A
#
# COMPACT_ATOMS: atom_id res chain seq x y z
N MET A 1 27.95 -83.41 -16.02
CA MET A 1 28.33 -82.20 -16.78
C MET A 1 27.13 -81.52 -17.44
N ALA A 2 26.29 -82.23 -18.20
CA ALA A 2 25.10 -81.68 -18.87
C ALA A 2 24.10 -80.95 -17.93
N VAL A 3 23.83 -81.48 -16.73
CA VAL A 3 22.94 -80.85 -15.75
C VAL A 3 23.50 -79.54 -15.19
N ILE A 4 24.83 -79.43 -15.06
CA ILE A 4 25.52 -78.21 -14.59
C ILE A 4 25.46 -77.14 -15.68
N LEU A 5 25.64 -77.54 -16.94
CA LEU A 5 25.52 -76.64 -18.09
C LEU A 5 24.09 -76.12 -18.24
N LEU A 6 23.08 -76.99 -18.09
CA LEU A 6 21.67 -76.61 -18.14
C LEU A 6 21.33 -75.59 -17.04
N LYS A 7 21.82 -75.82 -15.80
CA LYS A 7 21.64 -74.88 -14.69
C LYS A 7 22.32 -73.54 -14.94
N LEU A 8 23.50 -73.53 -15.56
CA LEU A 8 24.19 -72.29 -15.94
C LEU A 8 23.37 -71.51 -16.98
N ILE A 9 22.83 -72.20 -18.00
CA ILE A 9 21.99 -71.61 -19.05
C ILE A 9 20.71 -71.01 -18.45
N PHE A 10 20.00 -71.75 -17.60
CA PHE A 10 18.80 -71.23 -16.92
C PHE A 10 19.11 -70.06 -16.00
N SER A 11 20.25 -70.07 -15.31
CA SER A 11 20.70 -68.95 -14.47
C SER A 11 20.98 -67.69 -15.30
N ILE A 12 21.61 -67.83 -16.47
CA ILE A 12 21.87 -66.73 -17.39
C ILE A 12 20.55 -66.15 -17.93
N ILE A 13 19.63 -67.01 -18.40
CA ILE A 13 18.31 -66.61 -18.91
C ILE A 13 17.52 -65.85 -17.84
N THR A 14 17.50 -66.37 -16.60
CA THR A 14 16.77 -65.74 -15.49
C THR A 14 17.38 -64.38 -15.12
N THR A 15 18.72 -64.28 -15.11
CA THR A 15 19.42 -63.02 -14.84
C THR A 15 19.10 -61.98 -15.91
N PHE A 16 19.05 -62.39 -17.18
CA PHE A 16 18.72 -61.52 -18.30
C PHE A 16 17.27 -61.04 -18.27
N SER A 17 16.31 -61.94 -17.97
CA SER A 17 14.89 -61.60 -17.80
C SER A 17 14.70 -60.55 -16.70
N ASN A 18 15.43 -60.67 -15.60
CA ASN A 18 15.37 -59.71 -14.50
C ASN A 18 15.96 -58.35 -14.89
N VAL A 19 17.05 -58.31 -15.66
CA VAL A 19 17.66 -57.07 -16.16
C VAL A 19 16.73 -56.35 -17.15
N ILE A 20 16.09 -57.08 -18.06
CA ILE A 20 15.11 -56.53 -19.01
C ILE A 20 13.90 -55.96 -18.26
N THR A 21 13.34 -56.72 -17.31
CA THR A 21 12.22 -56.27 -16.48
C THR A 21 12.59 -55.00 -15.72
N TRP A 22 13.79 -54.96 -15.12
CA TRP A 22 14.25 -53.79 -14.38
C TRP A 22 14.45 -52.56 -15.28
N LEU A 23 15.03 -52.72 -16.47
CA LEU A 23 15.23 -51.63 -17.44
C LEU A 23 13.89 -51.07 -17.95
N ILE A 24 12.94 -51.93 -18.31
CA ILE A 24 11.63 -51.51 -18.85
C ILE A 24 10.81 -50.79 -17.79
N PHE A 25 10.67 -51.35 -16.58
CA PHE A 25 9.80 -50.76 -15.57
C PHE A 25 10.44 -49.54 -14.88
N THR A 26 11.75 -49.60 -14.56
CA THR A 26 12.44 -48.51 -13.85
C THR A 26 12.80 -47.36 -14.79
N GLY A 27 13.16 -47.67 -16.05
CA GLY A 27 13.44 -46.67 -17.08
C GLY A 27 12.19 -45.87 -17.43
N THR A 28 11.09 -46.56 -17.74
CA THR A 28 9.80 -45.93 -18.07
C THR A 28 9.28 -45.05 -16.92
N ALA A 29 9.39 -45.51 -15.66
CA ALA A 29 9.00 -44.73 -14.50
C ALA A 29 9.81 -43.43 -14.34
N LYS A 30 11.13 -43.47 -14.57
CA LYS A 30 12.00 -42.28 -14.50
C LYS A 30 11.72 -41.27 -15.60
N VAL A 31 11.45 -41.74 -16.82
CA VAL A 31 11.06 -40.88 -17.95
C VAL A 31 9.72 -40.21 -17.67
N LEU A 32 8.75 -40.93 -17.12
CA LEU A 32 7.43 -40.38 -16.73
C LEU A 32 7.57 -39.25 -15.70
N VAL A 33 8.42 -39.44 -14.68
CA VAL A 33 8.68 -38.44 -13.64
C VAL A 33 9.33 -37.17 -14.23
N GLN A 34 10.26 -37.31 -15.18
CA GLN A 34 10.87 -36.14 -15.84
C GLN A 34 9.88 -35.43 -16.77
N ALA A 35 9.02 -36.15 -17.49
CA ALA A 35 7.96 -35.56 -18.31
C ALA A 35 6.97 -34.71 -17.47
N ILE A 36 6.59 -35.19 -16.28
CA ILE A 36 5.75 -34.45 -15.32
C ILE A 36 6.43 -33.16 -14.85
N GLN A 37 7.76 -33.14 -14.72
CA GLN A 37 8.50 -31.94 -14.31
C GLN A 37 8.57 -30.87 -15.41
N VAL A 38 8.61 -31.26 -16.68
CA VAL A 38 8.61 -30.34 -17.84
C VAL A 38 7.25 -29.67 -18.02
N LEU A 39 6.15 -30.35 -17.67
CA LEU A 39 4.77 -29.82 -17.71
C LEU A 39 4.49 -28.65 -16.73
N LYS A 40 5.44 -28.28 -15.86
CA LYS A 40 5.31 -27.10 -14.97
C LYS A 40 5.51 -25.74 -15.66
N VAL A 41 5.83 -25.70 -16.96
CA VAL A 41 6.09 -24.43 -17.70
C VAL A 41 4.95 -24.14 -18.68
N PRO A 42 4.14 -23.07 -18.49
CA PRO A 42 2.97 -22.81 -19.33
C PRO A 42 3.31 -21.99 -20.59
N GLY A 43 2.84 -22.43 -21.76
CA GLY A 43 2.84 -21.67 -23.02
C GLY A 43 2.70 -22.53 -24.28
N GLU A 44 2.41 -21.92 -25.44
CA GLU A 44 2.23 -22.58 -26.75
C GLU A 44 3.45 -23.41 -27.22
N GLY A 45 4.62 -23.24 -26.59
CA GLY A 45 5.79 -24.10 -26.79
C GLY A 45 5.64 -25.52 -26.22
N GLY A 46 4.66 -25.76 -25.33
CA GLY A 46 4.46 -27.04 -24.66
C GLY A 46 4.15 -28.20 -25.61
N GLN A 47 3.35 -27.98 -26.65
CA GLN A 47 3.03 -29.03 -27.64
C GLN A 47 4.28 -29.49 -28.41
N ARG A 48 5.12 -28.56 -28.88
CA ARG A 48 6.37 -28.90 -29.60
C ARG A 48 7.37 -29.63 -28.72
N VAL A 49 7.48 -29.21 -27.47
CA VAL A 49 8.37 -29.84 -26.49
C VAL A 49 7.88 -31.26 -26.16
N LEU A 50 6.57 -31.48 -26.03
CA LEU A 50 6.00 -32.80 -25.78
C LEU A 50 6.16 -33.75 -26.96
N GLU A 51 5.98 -33.27 -28.19
CA GLU A 51 6.23 -34.05 -29.41
C GLU A 51 7.71 -34.46 -29.53
N GLN A 52 8.63 -33.55 -29.19
CA GLN A 52 10.06 -33.83 -29.13
C GLN A 52 10.41 -34.84 -28.04
N VAL A 53 9.85 -34.73 -26.85
CA VAL A 53 10.06 -35.69 -25.76
C VAL A 53 9.51 -37.06 -26.15
N ARG A 54 8.33 -37.15 -26.79
CA ARG A 54 7.79 -38.41 -27.31
C ARG A 54 8.75 -39.06 -28.30
N ASN A 55 9.25 -38.29 -29.27
CA ASN A 55 10.13 -38.81 -30.32
C ASN A 55 11.48 -39.26 -29.76
N VAL A 56 12.10 -38.46 -28.88
CA VAL A 56 13.37 -38.83 -28.22
C VAL A 56 13.21 -40.08 -27.35
N THR A 57 12.10 -40.17 -26.60
CA THR A 57 11.81 -41.34 -25.77
C THR A 57 11.65 -42.60 -26.62
N LYS A 58 10.91 -42.50 -27.73
CA LYS A 58 10.73 -43.61 -28.67
C LYS A 58 12.08 -44.07 -29.25
N THR A 59 12.89 -43.14 -29.76
CA THR A 59 14.21 -43.46 -30.34
C THR A 59 15.18 -44.06 -29.31
N CYS A 60 15.17 -43.59 -28.06
CA CYS A 60 15.98 -44.18 -27.00
C CYS A 60 15.56 -45.61 -26.65
N LEU A 61 14.25 -45.89 -26.63
CA LEU A 61 13.72 -47.23 -26.41
C LEU A 61 14.09 -48.16 -27.56
N ASP A 62 13.92 -47.72 -28.81
CA ASP A 62 14.27 -48.51 -30.00
C ASP A 62 15.77 -48.88 -29.99
N TYR A 63 16.65 -47.92 -29.69
CA TYR A 63 18.10 -48.14 -29.63
C TYR A 63 18.52 -49.07 -28.48
N LEU A 64 17.95 -48.91 -27.29
CA LEU A 64 18.23 -49.78 -26.15
C LEU A 64 17.83 -51.23 -26.46
N MET A 65 16.71 -51.42 -27.17
CA MET A 65 16.20 -52.73 -27.54
C MET A 65 17.04 -53.40 -28.63
N GLU A 66 17.50 -52.66 -29.65
CA GLU A 66 18.48 -53.19 -30.61
C GLU A 66 19.75 -53.68 -29.92
N LEU A 67 20.23 -52.93 -28.92
CA LEU A 67 21.42 -53.25 -28.15
C LEU A 67 21.23 -54.52 -27.30
N ILE A 68 20.03 -54.71 -26.73
CA ILE A 68 19.65 -55.92 -25.99
C ILE A 68 19.56 -57.13 -26.93
N ILE A 69 18.92 -56.99 -28.10
CA ILE A 69 18.81 -58.07 -29.09
C ILE A 69 20.19 -58.48 -29.60
N ALA A 70 21.07 -57.51 -29.89
CA ALA A 70 22.43 -57.76 -30.33
C ALA A 70 23.26 -58.47 -29.23
N ALA A 71 23.15 -58.03 -27.97
CA ALA A 71 23.83 -58.66 -26.85
C ALA A 71 23.37 -60.11 -26.63
N ILE A 72 22.05 -60.35 -26.71
CA ILE A 72 21.46 -61.69 -26.58
C ILE A 72 21.94 -62.60 -27.73
N SER A 73 21.89 -62.11 -28.96
CA SER A 73 22.31 -62.86 -30.15
C SER A 73 23.79 -63.24 -30.08
N THR A 74 24.64 -62.32 -29.62
CA THR A 74 26.09 -62.54 -29.44
C THR A 74 26.36 -63.57 -28.35
N LEU A 75 25.71 -63.42 -27.19
CA LEU A 75 25.86 -64.33 -26.05
C LEU A 75 25.47 -65.77 -26.43
N PHE A 76 24.39 -65.92 -27.18
CA PHE A 76 23.94 -67.23 -27.63
C PHE A 76 24.82 -67.82 -28.72
N SER A 77 25.35 -67.01 -29.64
CA SER A 77 26.31 -67.46 -30.65
C SER A 77 27.57 -68.02 -29.98
N SER A 78 28.11 -67.29 -29.00
CA SER A 78 29.26 -67.75 -28.20
C SER A 78 28.97 -69.02 -27.39
N LEU A 79 27.74 -69.16 -26.85
CA LEU A 79 27.33 -70.37 -26.13
C LEU A 79 27.24 -71.58 -27.07
N PHE A 80 26.73 -71.38 -28.29
CA PHE A 80 26.67 -72.42 -29.33
C PHE A 80 28.06 -72.85 -29.80
N ASP A 81 28.98 -71.90 -29.98
CA ASP A 81 30.37 -72.20 -30.36
C ASP A 81 31.09 -73.01 -29.28
N LEU A 82 30.93 -72.63 -28.01
CA LEU A 82 31.45 -73.39 -26.86
C LEU A 82 30.87 -74.81 -26.76
N LEU A 83 29.58 -74.97 -27.05
CA LEU A 83 28.92 -76.27 -27.10
C LEU A 83 29.46 -77.13 -28.27
N LYS A 84 29.70 -76.52 -29.44
CA LYS A 84 30.21 -77.19 -30.63
C LYS A 84 31.66 -77.68 -30.43
N GLU A 85 32.51 -76.85 -29.82
CA GLU A 85 33.88 -77.23 -29.44
C GLU A 85 33.92 -78.33 -28.37
N GLY A 86 32.98 -78.31 -27.42
CA GLY A 86 32.83 -79.36 -26.41
C GLY A 86 32.38 -80.71 -26.98
N VAL A 87 31.55 -80.69 -28.03
CA VAL A 87 31.03 -81.90 -28.71
C VAL A 87 32.08 -82.56 -29.61
N LEU A 88 32.88 -81.78 -30.35
CA LEU A 88 33.92 -82.28 -31.26
C LEU A 88 35.06 -83.05 -30.56
N ASN A 89 35.22 -82.87 -29.24
CA ASN A 89 36.26 -83.52 -28.43
C ASN A 89 35.77 -84.75 -27.64
N SER A 90 34.58 -85.27 -27.92
CA SER A 90 33.98 -86.41 -27.19
C SER A 90 33.65 -87.61 -28.08
N SER A 91 33.70 -88.84 -27.52
CA SER A 91 33.60 -90.09 -28.29
C SER A 91 32.23 -90.31 -28.96
N SER A 92 32.24 -91.06 -30.07
CA SER A 92 31.23 -91.09 -31.14
C SER A 92 29.79 -91.49 -30.76
N GLY A 93 29.52 -91.95 -29.53
CA GLY A 93 28.16 -92.27 -29.06
C GLY A 93 27.39 -91.10 -28.44
N LEU A 94 28.08 -90.06 -27.94
CA LEU A 94 27.45 -88.92 -27.26
C LEU A 94 27.00 -87.80 -28.24
N VAL A 95 27.56 -87.80 -29.44
CA VAL A 95 27.44 -86.72 -30.42
C VAL A 95 26.01 -86.61 -30.97
N ALA A 96 25.36 -87.73 -31.35
CA ALA A 96 24.03 -87.68 -31.98
C ALA A 96 22.91 -87.16 -31.05
N ALA A 97 22.94 -87.53 -29.76
CA ALA A 97 21.94 -87.08 -28.78
C ALA A 97 22.14 -85.60 -28.41
N LEU A 98 23.38 -85.12 -28.37
CA LEU A 98 23.70 -83.71 -28.11
C LEU A 98 23.38 -82.83 -29.32
N THR A 99 23.62 -83.28 -30.56
CA THR A 99 23.24 -82.54 -31.77
C THR A 99 21.74 -82.32 -31.85
N GLY A 100 20.92 -83.33 -31.53
CA GLY A 100 19.45 -83.17 -31.49
C GLY A 100 18.97 -82.16 -30.44
N LEU A 101 19.63 -82.10 -29.28
CA LEU A 101 19.34 -81.14 -28.22
C LEU A 101 19.73 -79.71 -28.61
N VAL A 102 20.87 -79.56 -29.30
CA VAL A 102 21.36 -78.29 -29.88
C VAL A 102 20.42 -77.78 -30.97
N GLU A 103 19.87 -78.66 -31.83
CA GLU A 103 18.89 -78.30 -32.85
C GLU A 103 17.57 -77.82 -32.21
N ILE A 104 17.05 -78.55 -31.21
CA ILE A 104 15.82 -78.17 -30.47
C ILE A 104 15.98 -76.83 -29.75
N LEU A 105 17.15 -76.60 -29.14
CA LEU A 105 17.49 -75.31 -28.51
C LEU A 105 17.56 -74.19 -29.55
N LYS A 106 18.16 -74.44 -30.72
CA LYS A 106 18.26 -73.47 -31.81
C LYS A 106 16.88 -73.08 -32.35
N THR A 107 16.01 -74.06 -32.57
CA THR A 107 14.63 -73.83 -33.03
C THR A 107 13.81 -73.08 -31.98
N SER A 108 13.90 -73.48 -30.70
CA SER A 108 13.19 -72.82 -29.61
C SER A 108 13.66 -71.36 -29.42
N LEU A 109 14.95 -71.09 -29.57
CA LEU A 109 15.48 -69.73 -29.52
C LEU A 109 15.09 -68.91 -30.74
N SER A 110 15.12 -69.49 -31.94
CA SER A 110 14.69 -68.80 -33.16
C SER A 110 13.25 -68.33 -33.05
N ASN A 111 12.38 -69.16 -32.47
CA ASN A 111 10.99 -68.81 -32.22
C ASN A 111 10.85 -67.67 -31.19
N VAL A 112 11.64 -67.69 -30.11
CA VAL A 112 11.66 -66.59 -29.12
C VAL A 112 12.16 -65.28 -29.75
N VAL A 113 13.18 -65.33 -30.60
CA VAL A 113 13.69 -64.15 -31.33
C VAL A 113 12.68 -63.63 -32.35
N GLU A 114 11.91 -64.50 -33.02
CA GLU A 114 10.81 -64.11 -33.93
C GLU A 114 9.58 -63.54 -33.20
N ASP A 115 9.31 -63.98 -31.97
CA ASP A 115 8.13 -63.56 -31.22
C ASP A 115 8.35 -62.27 -30.40
N ILE A 116 9.60 -61.93 -30.08
CA ILE A 116 9.96 -60.67 -29.40
C ILE A 116 9.44 -59.43 -30.14
N PRO A 117 9.61 -59.27 -31.47
CA PRO A 117 9.03 -58.16 -32.22
C PRO A 117 7.51 -58.06 -32.13
N LYS A 118 6.78 -59.20 -32.13
CA LYS A 118 5.31 -59.22 -32.05
C LYS A 118 4.81 -58.78 -30.68
N VAL A 119 5.44 -59.25 -29.60
CA VAL A 119 5.11 -58.80 -28.24
C VAL A 119 5.43 -57.32 -28.07
N LEU A 120 6.49 -56.84 -28.74
CA LEU A 120 6.90 -55.45 -28.73
C LEU A 120 5.91 -54.54 -29.47
N ASP A 121 5.39 -54.95 -30.63
CA ASP A 121 4.37 -54.19 -31.36
C ASP A 121 3.09 -54.00 -30.53
N VAL A 122 2.65 -55.06 -29.85
CA VAL A 122 1.49 -54.99 -28.93
C VAL A 122 1.77 -54.06 -27.75
N PHE A 123 3.00 -54.07 -27.22
CA PHE A 123 3.38 -53.18 -26.12
C PHE A 123 3.46 -51.71 -26.58
N ILE A 124 4.02 -51.43 -27.76
CA ILE A 124 4.06 -50.10 -28.37
C ILE A 124 2.64 -49.58 -28.62
N GLU A 125 1.74 -50.43 -29.11
CA GLU A 125 0.34 -50.07 -29.33
C GLU A 125 -0.38 -49.77 -28.01
N MET A 126 -0.15 -50.56 -26.97
CA MET A 126 -0.70 -50.33 -25.63
C MET A 126 -0.21 -49.00 -25.01
N VAL A 127 1.10 -48.72 -25.09
CA VAL A 127 1.67 -47.46 -24.62
C VAL A 127 1.16 -46.28 -25.45
N GLY A 128 1.07 -46.44 -26.77
CA GLY A 128 0.51 -45.44 -27.68
C GLY A 128 -0.93 -45.08 -27.33
N LYS A 129 -1.76 -46.07 -27.00
CA LYS A 129 -3.15 -45.88 -26.58
C LYS A 129 -3.26 -45.17 -25.22
N ILE A 130 -2.46 -45.58 -24.22
CA ILE A 130 -2.43 -44.92 -22.91
C ILE A 130 -2.02 -43.44 -23.04
N VAL A 131 -0.99 -43.16 -23.85
CA VAL A 131 -0.55 -41.78 -24.10
C VAL A 131 -1.63 -41.00 -24.87
N GLY A 132 -2.28 -41.60 -25.87
CA GLY A 132 -3.38 -40.99 -26.61
C GLY A 132 -4.58 -40.63 -25.73
N ASP A 133 -5.05 -41.56 -24.90
CA ASP A 133 -6.16 -41.35 -23.98
C ASP A 133 -5.82 -40.28 -22.93
N PHE A 134 -4.57 -40.26 -22.44
CA PHE A 134 -4.10 -39.22 -21.53
C PHE A 134 -4.08 -37.83 -22.18
N LEU A 135 -3.63 -37.74 -23.44
CA LEU A 135 -3.62 -36.48 -24.20
C LEU A 135 -5.04 -35.98 -24.49
N ASN A 136 -5.96 -36.87 -24.84
CA ASN A 136 -7.37 -36.52 -25.07
C ASN A 136 -8.02 -36.01 -23.79
N ASN A 137 -7.84 -36.71 -22.66
CA ASN A 137 -8.34 -36.25 -21.37
C ASN A 137 -7.74 -34.90 -20.93
N CYS A 138 -6.46 -34.64 -21.25
CA CYS A 138 -5.85 -33.33 -21.00
C CYS A 138 -6.45 -32.23 -21.89
N ASN A 139 -6.70 -32.53 -23.18
CA ASN A 139 -7.34 -31.60 -24.10
C ASN A 139 -8.78 -31.29 -23.70
N ASP A 140 -9.54 -32.29 -23.25
CA ASP A 140 -10.91 -32.12 -22.75
C ASP A 140 -10.91 -31.29 -21.46
N ALA A 141 -9.96 -31.53 -20.55
CA ALA A 141 -9.78 -30.71 -19.35
C ALA A 141 -9.38 -29.26 -19.70
N ILE A 142 -8.51 -29.06 -20.69
CA ILE A 142 -8.14 -27.72 -21.19
C ILE A 142 -9.33 -27.05 -21.87
N GLY A 143 -10.13 -27.79 -22.64
CA GLY A 143 -11.37 -27.32 -23.28
C GLY A 143 -12.40 -26.88 -22.24
N TYR A 144 -12.64 -27.71 -21.23
CA TYR A 144 -13.49 -27.40 -20.08
C TYR A 144 -13.02 -26.15 -19.34
N VAL A 145 -11.72 -26.00 -19.11
CA VAL A 145 -11.14 -24.79 -18.51
C VAL A 145 -11.32 -23.59 -19.44
N ARG A 146 -11.12 -23.72 -20.76
CA ARG A 146 -11.23 -22.61 -21.71
C ARG A 146 -12.66 -22.09 -21.86
N GLU A 147 -13.65 -22.98 -21.91
CA GLU A 147 -15.08 -22.63 -22.00
C GLU A 147 -15.62 -22.09 -20.67
N ASN A 148 -15.16 -22.60 -19.53
CA ASN A 148 -15.65 -22.15 -18.22
C ASN A 148 -14.85 -20.98 -17.63
N VAL A 149 -13.62 -20.71 -18.05
CA VAL A 149 -12.83 -19.57 -17.54
C VAL A 149 -13.43 -18.25 -17.98
N LEU A 150 -13.95 -18.14 -19.22
CA LEU A 150 -14.62 -16.91 -19.64
C LEU A 150 -15.89 -16.65 -18.81
N THR A 151 -16.68 -17.70 -18.54
CA THR A 151 -17.90 -17.65 -17.73
C THR A 151 -17.61 -17.41 -16.25
N ILE A 152 -16.53 -18.00 -15.69
CA ILE A 152 -16.08 -17.77 -14.30
C ILE A 152 -15.47 -16.37 -14.14
N ILE A 153 -14.78 -15.84 -15.15
CA ILE A 153 -14.27 -14.46 -15.15
C ILE A 153 -15.45 -13.49 -15.27
N LEU A 154 -16.40 -13.73 -16.19
CA LEU A 154 -17.59 -12.91 -16.37
C LEU A 154 -18.52 -12.95 -15.14
N LEU A 155 -18.71 -14.12 -14.50
CA LEU A 155 -19.44 -14.27 -13.24
C LEU A 155 -18.68 -13.65 -12.04
N ASN A 156 -17.33 -13.68 -12.04
CA ASN A 156 -16.54 -12.98 -11.02
C ASN A 156 -16.52 -11.47 -11.21
N MET A 157 -16.78 -10.96 -12.42
CA MET A 157 -16.79 -9.52 -12.71
C MET A 157 -18.19 -8.92 -12.59
N ALA A 158 -19.24 -9.69 -12.94
CA ALA A 158 -20.63 -9.28 -12.81
C ALA A 158 -21.09 -9.38 -11.33
N GLY A 159 -20.81 -8.32 -10.56
CA GLY A 159 -21.28 -8.17 -9.18
C GLY A 159 -20.22 -7.78 -8.15
N LYS A 160 -18.94 -7.67 -8.54
CA LYS A 160 -17.91 -7.16 -7.62
C LYS A 160 -18.02 -5.66 -7.48
N LYS A 161 -18.16 -5.20 -6.24
CA LYS A 161 -18.01 -3.80 -5.86
C LYS A 161 -16.66 -3.30 -6.34
N LEU A 162 -16.65 -2.17 -7.04
CA LEU A 162 -15.43 -1.52 -7.49
C LEU A 162 -14.92 -0.57 -6.40
N MET A 163 -13.62 -0.24 -6.47
CA MET A 163 -12.98 0.76 -5.65
C MET A 163 -11.99 1.60 -6.46
N GLN A 164 -11.79 2.83 -6.02
CA GLN A 164 -10.73 3.70 -6.50
C GLN A 164 -9.37 3.29 -5.94
N ALA A 165 -8.35 3.34 -6.78
CA ALA A 165 -6.97 3.02 -6.43
C ALA A 165 -5.97 3.83 -7.27
N PHE A 166 -4.76 3.97 -6.75
CA PHE A 166 -3.63 4.54 -7.48
C PHE A 166 -2.58 3.47 -7.72
N VAL A 167 -2.16 3.31 -8.97
CA VAL A 167 -1.19 2.28 -9.37
C VAL A 167 -0.01 2.87 -10.10
N TYR A 168 1.15 2.21 -10.04
CA TYR A 168 2.27 2.61 -10.88
C TYR A 168 1.98 2.39 -12.37
N GLY A 169 2.36 3.37 -13.20
CA GLY A 169 2.37 3.24 -14.65
C GLY A 169 3.32 2.13 -15.15
N ARG A 170 3.00 1.53 -16.31
CA ARG A 170 3.74 0.40 -16.91
C ARG A 170 5.15 0.75 -17.46
N SER A 171 5.57 2.01 -17.44
CA SER A 171 6.84 2.46 -18.03
C SER A 171 8.02 2.34 -17.05
N VAL A 172 9.08 1.68 -17.52
CA VAL A 172 10.38 1.57 -16.83
C VAL A 172 11.16 2.86 -17.13
N GLY A 173 10.85 3.95 -16.42
CA GLY A 173 11.48 5.24 -16.68
C GLY A 173 11.03 6.31 -15.71
N GLY A 174 11.63 6.33 -14.52
CA GLY A 174 11.40 7.38 -13.52
C GLY A 174 10.13 7.21 -12.68
N VAL A 175 10.15 7.77 -11.47
CA VAL A 175 9.08 7.69 -10.47
C VAL A 175 7.87 8.59 -10.83
N VAL A 176 7.63 8.80 -12.12
CA VAL A 176 6.69 9.81 -12.62
C VAL A 176 5.37 9.14 -13.03
N GLY A 177 4.41 9.23 -12.12
CA GLY A 177 2.99 9.03 -12.40
C GLY A 177 2.39 7.79 -11.74
N LEU A 178 1.82 7.97 -10.55
CA LEU A 178 0.70 7.12 -10.12
C LEU A 178 -0.49 7.42 -11.03
N LYS A 179 -1.16 6.36 -11.51
CA LYS A 179 -2.39 6.46 -12.30
C LYS A 179 -3.58 6.10 -11.43
N HIS A 180 -4.58 6.99 -11.43
CA HIS A 180 -5.88 6.70 -10.87
C HIS A 180 -6.58 5.62 -11.72
N VAL A 181 -7.11 4.59 -11.07
CA VAL A 181 -7.82 3.47 -11.70
C VAL A 181 -8.98 3.03 -10.81
N GLU A 182 -10.01 2.49 -11.44
CA GLU A 182 -11.09 1.78 -10.76
C GLU A 182 -10.86 0.27 -10.91
N ILE A 183 -10.83 -0.46 -9.79
CA ILE A 183 -10.53 -1.90 -9.75
C ILE A 183 -11.47 -2.63 -8.78
N PRO A 184 -11.65 -3.96 -8.91
CA PRO A 184 -12.48 -4.72 -7.97
C PRO A 184 -11.95 -4.66 -6.53
N VAL A 185 -12.85 -4.55 -5.56
CA VAL A 185 -12.53 -4.74 -4.14
C VAL A 185 -12.01 -6.16 -3.92
N PRO A 186 -10.84 -6.34 -3.28
CA PRO A 186 -10.28 -7.67 -3.01
C PRO A 186 -11.08 -8.38 -1.90
N SER A 187 -11.11 -9.72 -1.94
CA SER A 187 -11.69 -10.54 -0.87
C SER A 187 -10.60 -11.09 0.05
N PRO A 188 -10.78 -11.10 1.39
CA PRO A 188 -9.78 -11.60 2.32
C PRO A 188 -9.66 -13.13 2.29
N SER A 189 -8.43 -13.64 2.23
CA SER A 189 -8.15 -15.09 2.34
C SER A 189 -8.06 -15.55 3.79
N LYS A 190 -7.73 -16.83 4.02
CA LYS A 190 -7.52 -17.39 5.36
C LYS A 190 -6.53 -16.55 6.19
N GLY A 191 -6.95 -16.09 7.37
CA GLY A 191 -6.13 -15.28 8.28
C GLY A 191 -5.90 -13.84 7.83
N GLU A 192 -6.68 -13.35 6.86
CA GLU A 192 -6.63 -11.99 6.36
C GLU A 192 -7.91 -11.22 6.71
N VAL A 193 -7.79 -9.90 6.81
CA VAL A 193 -8.90 -8.98 7.01
C VAL A 193 -8.93 -7.98 5.86
N LEU A 194 -10.13 -7.65 5.40
CA LEU A 194 -10.38 -6.56 4.47
C LEU A 194 -10.68 -5.31 5.28
N ILE A 195 -9.91 -4.26 5.04
CA ILE A 195 -10.00 -2.99 5.75
C ILE A 195 -10.47 -1.94 4.75
N LYS A 196 -11.54 -1.21 5.08
CA LYS A 196 -11.84 0.07 4.44
C LYS A 196 -10.85 1.09 4.98
N LEU A 197 -9.96 1.59 4.11
CA LEU A 197 -8.86 2.45 4.50
C LEU A 197 -9.40 3.85 4.80
N GLU A 198 -9.10 4.37 5.98
CA GLU A 198 -9.47 5.76 6.37
C GLU A 198 -8.23 6.66 6.38
N ALA A 199 -7.04 6.08 6.57
CA ALA A 199 -5.75 6.76 6.37
C ALA A 199 -4.63 5.79 5.95
N THR A 200 -3.69 6.29 5.16
CA THR A 200 -2.51 5.57 4.69
C THR A 200 -1.27 6.44 4.84
N SER A 201 -0.14 5.90 5.29
CA SER A 201 1.13 6.62 5.32
C SER A 201 2.10 6.16 4.24
N LEU A 202 2.83 7.13 3.68
CA LEU A 202 3.91 6.89 2.74
C LEU A 202 5.25 6.66 3.47
N ASN A 203 6.05 5.77 2.92
CA ASN A 203 7.40 5.46 3.36
C ASN A 203 8.36 5.42 2.17
N PRO A 204 9.65 5.78 2.37
CA PRO A 204 10.66 5.55 1.34
C PRO A 204 10.81 4.09 0.91
N LEU A 205 10.43 3.16 1.80
CA LEU A 205 10.40 1.73 1.49
C LEU A 205 9.40 1.41 0.37
N ASP A 206 8.30 2.15 0.24
CA ASP A 206 7.25 1.85 -0.75
C ASP A 206 7.75 2.03 -2.19
N TYR A 207 8.46 3.12 -2.48
CA TYR A 207 9.04 3.34 -3.82
C TYR A 207 10.28 2.46 -4.05
N LYS A 208 11.11 2.21 -3.03
CA LYS A 208 12.29 1.34 -3.16
C LYS A 208 11.89 -0.13 -3.41
N ALA A 209 10.87 -0.63 -2.72
CA ALA A 209 10.33 -1.97 -2.94
C ALA A 209 9.74 -2.10 -4.35
N TYR A 210 9.06 -1.07 -4.85
CA TYR A 210 8.60 -1.03 -6.24
C TYR A 210 9.76 -1.07 -7.24
N MET A 211 10.78 -0.21 -7.06
CA MET A 211 11.94 -0.21 -7.96
C MET A 211 12.66 -1.56 -7.99
N LEU A 212 12.82 -2.20 -6.82
CA LEU A 212 13.40 -3.53 -6.73
C LEU A 212 12.54 -4.58 -7.46
N LYS A 213 11.22 -4.53 -7.32
CA LYS A 213 10.29 -5.41 -8.05
C LYS A 213 10.35 -5.20 -9.57
N VAL A 214 10.47 -3.96 -10.02
CA VAL A 214 10.64 -3.64 -11.45
C VAL A 214 11.97 -4.20 -11.97
N LEU A 215 13.06 -4.04 -11.21
CA LEU A 215 14.36 -4.60 -11.54
C LEU A 215 14.34 -6.13 -11.61
N LEU A 216 13.68 -6.77 -10.64
CA LEU A 216 13.55 -8.23 -10.55
C LEU A 216 12.40 -8.80 -11.40
N ARG A 217 11.71 -7.98 -12.20
CA ARG A 217 10.56 -8.38 -13.02
C ARG A 217 10.81 -9.60 -13.93
N PRO A 218 12.01 -9.81 -14.53
CA PRO A 218 12.26 -11.02 -15.32
C PRO A 218 12.19 -12.32 -14.50
N PHE A 219 12.34 -12.23 -13.18
CA PHE A 219 12.42 -13.35 -12.25
C PHE A 219 11.22 -13.46 -11.29
N LEU A 220 10.33 -12.46 -11.25
CA LEU A 220 9.15 -12.40 -10.38
C LEU A 220 7.85 -12.44 -11.19
N ALA A 221 6.80 -13.07 -10.62
CA ALA A 221 5.50 -13.20 -11.27
C ALA A 221 4.86 -11.84 -11.66
N ARG A 222 4.10 -11.85 -12.75
CA ARG A 222 3.43 -10.68 -13.39
C ARG A 222 2.24 -10.12 -12.59
N ASN A 223 2.44 -9.67 -11.35
CA ASN A 223 1.37 -9.04 -10.57
C ASN A 223 1.37 -7.52 -10.73
N PHE A 224 1.15 -7.05 -11.97
CA PHE A 224 0.93 -5.64 -12.28
C PHE A 224 -0.52 -5.42 -12.73
N PRO A 225 -1.15 -4.28 -12.41
CA PRO A 225 -0.59 -3.10 -11.76
C PRO A 225 -0.43 -3.24 -10.23
N LEU A 226 0.57 -2.56 -9.64
CA LEU A 226 0.86 -2.58 -8.20
C LEU A 226 0.32 -1.29 -7.55
N ILE A 227 -0.46 -1.44 -6.48
CA ILE A 227 -0.91 -0.34 -5.63
C ILE A 227 0.15 -0.14 -4.53
N PRO A 228 0.79 1.04 -4.39
CA PRO A 228 1.82 1.26 -3.39
C PRO A 228 1.24 1.46 -1.98
N ALA A 229 2.15 1.76 -1.04
CA ALA A 229 1.92 2.02 0.37
C ALA A 229 1.46 0.78 1.16
N THR A 230 1.84 0.76 2.43
CA THR A 230 1.62 -0.41 3.31
C THR A 230 1.18 -0.07 4.71
N ASP A 231 1.51 1.11 5.23
CA ASP A 231 1.06 1.54 6.55
C ASP A 231 -0.36 2.10 6.44
N VAL A 232 -1.34 1.48 7.09
CA VAL A 232 -2.75 1.89 6.97
C VAL A 232 -3.48 1.90 8.31
N ALA A 233 -4.54 2.70 8.39
CA ALA A 233 -5.53 2.67 9.47
C ALA A 233 -6.94 2.78 8.88
N GLY A 234 -7.90 2.11 9.50
CA GLY A 234 -9.27 2.09 8.99
C GLY A 234 -10.20 1.18 9.79
N GLU A 235 -11.21 0.66 9.11
CA GLU A 235 -12.23 -0.21 9.68
C GLU A 235 -12.26 -1.57 8.97
N VAL A 236 -12.30 -2.66 9.75
CA VAL A 236 -12.51 -3.99 9.20
C VAL A 236 -13.92 -4.08 8.61
N VAL A 237 -14.05 -4.48 7.36
CA VAL A 237 -15.35 -4.67 6.68
C VAL A 237 -15.67 -6.13 6.41
N GLU A 238 -14.64 -6.98 6.28
CA GLU A 238 -14.79 -8.42 6.07
C GLU A 238 -13.59 -9.14 6.68
N VAL A 239 -13.79 -10.36 7.15
CA VAL A 239 -12.73 -11.22 7.69
C VAL A 239 -12.70 -12.55 6.95
N GLY A 240 -11.50 -13.00 6.60
CA GLY A 240 -11.33 -14.31 5.98
C GLY A 240 -11.36 -15.44 7.00
N TYR A 241 -11.44 -16.67 6.49
CA TYR A 241 -11.52 -17.87 7.32
C TYR A 241 -10.39 -17.95 8.36
N GLY A 242 -10.72 -18.27 9.62
CA GLY A 242 -9.73 -18.50 10.68
C GLY A 242 -9.16 -17.25 11.35
N VAL A 243 -9.61 -16.05 10.98
CA VAL A 243 -9.43 -14.84 11.79
C VAL A 243 -10.22 -15.00 13.10
N LYS A 244 -9.61 -14.65 14.23
CA LYS A 244 -10.20 -14.83 15.56
C LYS A 244 -10.31 -13.54 16.36
N ASN A 245 -9.39 -12.60 16.11
CA ASN A 245 -9.21 -11.41 16.94
C ASN A 245 -9.94 -10.18 16.41
N PHE A 246 -10.48 -10.24 15.19
CA PHE A 246 -11.16 -9.11 14.53
C PHE A 246 -12.50 -9.53 13.93
N LYS A 247 -13.42 -8.57 13.85
CA LYS A 247 -14.73 -8.68 13.20
C LYS A 247 -15.05 -7.39 12.43
N PRO A 248 -16.01 -7.42 11.49
CA PRO A 248 -16.49 -6.20 10.83
C PRO A 248 -16.90 -5.11 11.83
N GLY A 249 -16.54 -3.87 11.55
CA GLY A 249 -16.74 -2.69 12.42
C GLY A 249 -15.55 -2.36 13.32
N ASP A 250 -14.58 -3.26 13.51
CA ASP A 250 -13.42 -2.99 14.35
C ASP A 250 -12.50 -1.93 13.72
N LYS A 251 -12.11 -0.92 14.51
CA LYS A 251 -11.13 0.10 14.10
C LYS A 251 -9.72 -0.44 14.30
N VAL A 252 -8.90 -0.40 13.25
CA VAL A 252 -7.60 -1.06 13.23
C VAL A 252 -6.50 -0.17 12.64
N VAL A 253 -5.26 -0.52 12.97
CA VAL A 253 -4.04 -0.10 12.27
C VAL A 253 -3.30 -1.34 11.83
N ALA A 254 -2.79 -1.33 10.61
CA ALA A 254 -2.20 -2.51 10.00
C ALA A 254 -1.03 -2.20 9.07
N ILE A 255 -0.25 -3.25 8.82
CA ILE A 255 0.81 -3.26 7.80
C ILE A 255 0.38 -4.21 6.69
N LEU A 256 0.12 -3.66 5.51
CA LEU A 256 -0.15 -4.45 4.32
C LEU A 256 1.13 -5.16 3.84
N SER A 257 0.96 -6.15 2.97
CA SER A 257 2.09 -6.90 2.42
C SER A 257 3.00 -6.00 1.60
N LEU A 258 4.29 -5.89 1.95
CA LEU A 258 5.29 -5.21 1.10
C LEU A 258 5.39 -5.80 -0.32
N LEU A 259 4.97 -7.05 -0.50
CA LEU A 259 4.96 -7.70 -1.80
C LEU A 259 3.73 -7.36 -2.63
N VAL A 260 2.64 -6.87 -2.05
CA VAL A 260 1.40 -6.59 -2.80
C VAL A 260 1.05 -5.10 -2.75
N GLY A 261 1.38 -4.44 -1.65
CA GLY A 261 0.96 -3.08 -1.34
C GLY A 261 -0.55 -3.02 -1.09
N GLY A 262 -1.21 -1.98 -1.59
CA GLY A 262 -2.66 -1.78 -1.43
C GLY A 262 -3.05 -0.61 -0.54
N GLY A 263 -2.11 0.25 -0.14
CA GLY A 263 -2.40 1.36 0.76
C GLY A 263 -3.01 2.57 0.05
N LEU A 264 -2.69 2.81 -1.22
CA LEU A 264 -3.30 3.88 -2.02
C LEU A 264 -4.56 3.40 -2.75
N SER A 265 -5.54 2.94 -2.00
CA SER A 265 -6.87 2.52 -2.47
C SER A 265 -7.92 2.70 -1.35
N GLU A 266 -9.20 2.60 -1.67
CA GLU A 266 -10.27 2.69 -0.65
C GLU A 266 -10.31 1.44 0.26
N TYR A 267 -9.79 0.30 -0.20
CA TYR A 267 -9.70 -0.93 0.59
C TYR A 267 -8.33 -1.59 0.48
N GLY A 268 -7.90 -2.29 1.54
CA GLY A 268 -6.65 -3.03 1.60
C GLY A 268 -6.77 -4.34 2.37
N ILE A 269 -5.96 -5.34 2.00
CA ILE A 269 -5.91 -6.65 2.66
C ILE A 269 -4.70 -6.71 3.61
N ALA A 270 -4.97 -6.92 4.89
CA ALA A 270 -3.95 -7.13 5.91
C ALA A 270 -4.02 -8.55 6.47
N LYS A 271 -2.86 -9.09 6.88
CA LYS A 271 -2.85 -10.31 7.70
C LYS A 271 -3.25 -9.97 9.13
N GLU A 272 -3.97 -10.86 9.79
CA GLU A 272 -4.34 -10.72 11.21
C GLU A 272 -3.10 -10.47 12.09
N ILE A 273 -1.99 -11.18 11.82
CA ILE A 273 -0.71 -11.04 12.54
C ILE A 273 0.02 -9.71 12.29
N LEU A 274 -0.48 -8.84 11.41
CA LEU A 274 0.05 -7.51 11.13
C LEU A 274 -1.01 -6.42 11.37
N THR A 275 -2.10 -6.77 12.05
CA THR A 275 -3.22 -5.88 12.36
C THR A 275 -3.34 -5.75 13.88
N VAL A 276 -3.53 -4.54 14.39
CA VAL A 276 -3.81 -4.28 15.82
C VAL A 276 -4.98 -3.32 15.96
N SER A 277 -5.66 -3.37 17.10
CA SER A 277 -6.79 -2.48 17.39
C SER A 277 -6.34 -1.02 17.50
N ARG A 278 -7.09 -0.10 16.89
CA ARG A 278 -6.90 1.35 17.04
C ARG A 278 -7.85 1.88 18.10
N PRO A 279 -7.36 2.33 19.27
CA PRO A 279 -8.21 2.92 20.28
C PRO A 279 -8.69 4.32 19.83
N PRO A 280 -9.86 4.81 20.31
CA PRO A 280 -10.45 6.06 19.85
C PRO A 280 -9.61 7.32 20.17
N GLN A 281 -8.69 7.23 21.13
CA GLN A 281 -7.75 8.31 21.47
C GLN A 281 -6.67 8.51 20.40
N VAL A 282 -6.35 7.48 19.61
CA VAL A 282 -5.33 7.54 18.58
C VAL A 282 -6.00 7.92 17.26
N SER A 283 -5.66 9.11 16.75
CA SER A 283 -6.23 9.59 15.48
C SER A 283 -5.81 8.71 14.32
N LEU A 284 -6.56 8.76 13.22
CA LEU A 284 -6.25 8.00 12.01
C LEU A 284 -4.85 8.30 11.44
N ALA A 285 -4.46 9.57 11.45
CA ALA A 285 -3.18 9.98 10.92
C ALA A 285 -2.01 9.54 11.83
N GLU A 286 -2.19 9.57 13.15
CA GLU A 286 -1.21 9.01 14.09
C GLU A 286 -1.08 7.50 13.91
N ALA A 287 -2.22 6.79 13.86
CA ALA A 287 -2.27 5.35 13.65
C ALA A 287 -1.58 4.93 12.35
N ALA A 288 -1.97 5.51 11.20
CA ALA A 288 -1.35 5.19 9.91
C ALA A 288 0.12 5.63 9.83
N GLY A 289 0.53 6.70 10.53
CA GLY A 289 1.91 7.16 10.55
C GLY A 289 2.86 6.33 11.43
N LEU A 290 2.34 5.40 12.21
CA LEU A 290 3.08 4.62 13.19
C LEU A 290 3.81 3.37 12.69
N PRO A 291 3.27 2.52 11.78
CA PRO A 291 3.68 1.13 11.71
C PRO A 291 5.13 0.89 11.28
N ILE A 292 5.51 1.04 10.01
CA ILE A 292 6.89 0.77 9.58
C ILE A 292 7.88 1.69 10.29
N ALA A 293 7.58 2.98 10.38
CA ALA A 293 8.49 3.97 10.93
C ALA A 293 8.75 3.77 12.44
N GLY A 294 7.69 3.59 13.22
CA GLY A 294 7.75 3.37 14.67
C GLY A 294 8.37 2.02 15.02
N ILE A 295 7.96 0.94 14.34
CA ILE A 295 8.53 -0.39 14.56
C ILE A 295 10.03 -0.39 14.24
N THR A 296 10.45 0.29 13.17
CA THR A 296 11.86 0.39 12.80
C THR A 296 12.67 1.14 13.87
N ALA A 297 12.17 2.27 14.37
CA ALA A 297 12.80 2.99 15.47
C ALA A 297 12.90 2.13 16.74
N HIS A 298 11.81 1.46 17.11
CA HIS A 298 11.76 0.57 18.27
C HIS A 298 12.75 -0.59 18.12
N MET A 299 12.77 -1.27 16.98
CA MET A 299 13.71 -2.36 16.71
C MET A 299 15.16 -1.89 16.79
N ALA A 300 15.50 -0.76 16.17
CA ALA A 300 16.85 -0.21 16.23
C ALA A 300 17.30 0.05 17.67
N LEU A 301 16.43 0.61 18.50
CA LEU A 301 16.76 0.93 19.89
C LEU A 301 16.79 -0.31 20.80
N THR A 302 15.78 -1.18 20.73
CA THR A 302 15.63 -2.27 21.71
C THR A 302 16.33 -3.56 21.30
N GLN A 303 16.27 -3.93 20.01
CA GLN A 303 16.85 -5.19 19.52
C GLN A 303 18.34 -5.04 19.18
N PHE A 304 18.74 -3.93 18.55
CA PHE A 304 20.12 -3.70 18.13
C PHE A 304 20.91 -2.91 19.17
N ALA A 305 20.43 -1.73 19.57
CA ALA A 305 21.11 -0.91 20.56
C ALA A 305 20.89 -1.40 22.00
N HIS A 306 20.10 -2.45 22.23
CA HIS A 306 19.82 -3.04 23.55
C HIS A 306 19.37 -2.01 24.60
N LEU A 307 18.64 -0.98 24.19
CA LEU A 307 18.06 0.01 25.08
C LEU A 307 16.80 -0.58 25.75
N LYS A 308 16.67 -0.38 27.06
CA LYS A 308 15.50 -0.78 27.84
C LYS A 308 14.61 0.44 28.06
N LEU A 309 13.40 0.41 27.51
CA LEU A 309 12.46 1.54 27.59
C LEU A 309 11.87 1.76 28.99
N ASP A 310 11.98 0.77 29.87
CA ASP A 310 11.57 0.83 31.28
C ASP A 310 12.62 1.51 32.19
N LYS A 311 13.74 1.99 31.62
CA LYS A 311 14.85 2.67 32.32
C LYS A 311 15.64 1.79 33.29
N THR A 312 15.51 0.46 33.20
CA THR A 312 16.28 -0.51 34.02
C THR A 312 17.65 -0.81 33.45
N GLY A 313 17.89 -0.47 32.18
CA GLY A 313 19.16 -0.67 31.49
C GLY A 313 20.20 0.41 31.82
N PRO A 314 21.47 0.19 31.41
CA PRO A 314 22.49 1.21 31.54
C PRO A 314 22.16 2.44 30.68
N HIS A 315 22.59 3.62 31.15
CA HIS A 315 22.50 4.85 30.38
C HIS A 315 23.35 4.75 29.11
N LYS A 316 22.82 5.19 27.96
CA LYS A 316 23.51 5.16 26.66
C LYS A 316 23.52 6.53 25.99
N ASN A 317 24.58 6.82 25.25
CA ASN A 317 24.65 7.95 24.35
C ASN A 317 24.26 7.48 22.94
N ILE A 318 23.18 8.03 22.40
CA ILE A 318 22.62 7.63 21.11
C ILE A 318 22.65 8.81 20.15
N LEU A 319 23.25 8.59 18.98
CA LEU A 319 23.15 9.52 17.86
C LEU A 319 21.99 9.12 16.94
N ILE A 320 21.16 10.08 16.54
CA ILE A 320 20.05 9.85 15.60
C ILE A 320 20.22 10.79 14.41
N THR A 321 20.56 10.26 13.24
CA THR A 321 20.69 11.09 12.04
C THR A 321 19.36 11.24 11.33
N ASN A 322 19.13 12.37 10.66
CA ASN A 322 17.86 12.68 9.99
C ASN A 322 16.67 12.57 10.97
N ALA A 323 16.85 13.14 12.16
CA ALA A 323 15.97 13.00 13.32
C ALA A 323 14.58 13.65 13.11
N SER A 324 14.43 14.54 12.14
CA SER A 324 13.13 15.11 11.78
C SER A 324 12.32 14.25 10.81
N GLY A 325 12.89 13.17 10.27
CA GLY A 325 12.23 12.32 9.28
C GLY A 325 11.28 11.29 9.90
N GLY A 326 10.73 10.40 9.06
CA GLY A 326 9.74 9.40 9.44
C GLY A 326 10.18 8.48 10.59
N VAL A 327 11.33 7.83 10.48
CA VAL A 327 11.86 6.99 11.59
C VAL A 327 12.51 7.84 12.69
N GLY A 328 13.24 8.88 12.29
CA GLY A 328 14.06 9.69 13.20
C GLY A 328 13.27 10.31 14.36
N HIS A 329 12.07 10.84 14.09
CA HIS A 329 11.30 11.53 15.13
C HIS A 329 10.76 10.56 16.19
N TYR A 330 10.45 9.31 15.81
CA TYR A 330 10.12 8.25 16.77
C TYR A 330 11.35 7.80 17.54
N ALA A 331 12.49 7.64 16.86
CA ALA A 331 13.73 7.21 17.50
C ALA A 331 14.16 8.18 18.60
N VAL A 332 14.03 9.50 18.40
CA VAL A 332 14.34 10.51 19.44
C VAL A 332 13.50 10.27 20.68
N GLN A 333 12.17 10.21 20.50
CA GLN A 333 11.23 10.05 21.61
C GLN A 333 11.43 8.72 22.36
N LEU A 334 11.57 7.61 21.63
CA LEU A 334 11.80 6.29 22.22
C LEU A 334 13.15 6.20 22.95
N ALA A 335 14.21 6.81 22.41
CA ALA A 335 15.50 6.86 23.09
C ALA A 335 15.40 7.64 24.41
N LYS A 336 14.66 8.75 24.43
CA LYS A 336 14.41 9.51 25.66
C LYS A 336 13.54 8.77 26.66
N LEU A 337 12.53 7.99 26.23
CA LEU A 337 11.76 7.12 27.11
C LEU A 337 12.65 6.11 27.83
N GLY A 338 13.65 5.54 27.14
CA GLY A 338 14.67 4.67 27.71
C GLY A 338 15.80 5.37 28.49
N ASN A 339 15.64 6.66 28.82
CA ASN A 339 16.62 7.46 29.57
C ASN A 339 18.01 7.54 28.91
N ALA A 340 18.07 7.56 27.57
CA ALA A 340 19.31 7.81 26.84
C ALA A 340 19.62 9.32 26.72
N HIS A 341 20.90 9.64 26.56
CA HIS A 341 21.34 10.93 26.07
C HIS A 341 21.32 10.92 24.53
N VAL A 342 20.54 11.80 23.93
CA VAL A 342 20.25 11.82 22.50
C VAL A 342 20.92 13.02 21.86
N THR A 343 21.88 12.74 20.98
CA THR A 343 22.39 13.70 20.00
C THR A 343 21.66 13.45 18.69
N ALA A 344 21.15 14.48 18.05
CA ALA A 344 20.34 14.35 16.84
C ALA A 344 20.85 15.24 15.72
N THR A 345 20.75 14.80 14.46
CA THR A 345 21.04 15.65 13.30
C THR A 345 19.79 15.88 12.46
N CYS A 346 19.57 17.12 12.03
CA CYS A 346 18.52 17.49 11.08
C CYS A 346 18.93 18.76 10.32
N GLY A 347 18.11 19.23 9.37
CA GLY A 347 18.37 20.52 8.74
C GLY A 347 17.97 21.68 9.67
N ALA A 348 18.57 22.86 9.47
CA ALA A 348 18.33 24.07 10.28
C ALA A 348 16.85 24.34 10.61
N ARG A 349 15.95 24.20 9.62
CA ARG A 349 14.51 24.43 9.79
C ARG A 349 13.83 23.57 10.87
N ASN A 350 14.41 22.41 11.20
CA ASN A 350 13.82 21.41 12.09
C ASN A 350 14.51 21.33 13.47
N LEU A 351 15.48 22.21 13.76
CA LEU A 351 16.23 22.17 15.03
C LEU A 351 15.30 22.27 16.25
N ASN A 352 14.39 23.25 16.25
CA ASN A 352 13.44 23.46 17.35
C ASN A 352 12.48 22.27 17.52
N LEU A 353 12.00 21.70 16.40
CA LEU A 353 11.14 20.52 16.45
C LEU A 353 11.86 19.35 17.13
N VAL A 354 13.06 19.02 16.67
CA VAL A 354 13.83 17.88 17.19
C VAL A 354 14.21 18.08 18.66
N LYS A 355 14.52 19.31 19.06
CA LYS A 355 14.72 19.66 20.47
C LYS A 355 13.45 19.44 21.30
N ASN A 356 12.30 19.86 20.80
CA ASN A 356 11.00 19.68 21.48
C ASN A 356 10.56 18.20 21.55
N LEU A 357 11.08 17.33 20.69
CA LEU A 357 10.92 15.87 20.80
C LEU A 357 11.75 15.25 21.93
N GLY A 358 12.67 16.02 22.52
CA GLY A 358 13.45 15.64 23.69
C GLY A 358 14.93 15.39 23.44
N ALA A 359 15.46 15.66 22.23
CA ALA A 359 16.90 15.56 21.98
C ALA A 359 17.70 16.51 22.88
N ASP A 360 18.76 16.01 23.50
CA ASP A 360 19.62 16.80 24.40
C ASP A 360 20.56 17.72 23.60
N GLU A 361 21.04 17.25 22.46
CA GLU A 361 21.87 17.99 21.52
C GLU A 361 21.29 17.88 20.11
N VAL A 362 21.20 19.00 19.38
CA VAL A 362 20.72 19.00 17.99
C VAL A 362 21.71 19.72 17.10
N LEU A 363 22.13 19.05 16.03
CA LEU A 363 23.14 19.52 15.08
C LEU A 363 22.49 19.75 13.71
N ASP A 364 22.76 20.91 13.12
CA ASP A 364 22.48 21.13 11.71
C ASP A 364 23.52 20.37 10.87
N TYR A 365 23.10 19.38 10.08
CA TYR A 365 24.03 18.57 9.29
C TYR A 365 24.82 19.36 8.23
N LYS A 366 24.42 20.61 7.94
CA LYS A 366 25.15 21.51 7.03
C LYS A 366 26.32 22.25 7.70
N THR A 367 26.41 22.21 9.03
CA THR A 367 27.54 22.78 9.79
C THR A 367 28.70 21.79 9.90
N SER A 368 29.89 22.26 10.25
CA SER A 368 31.07 21.41 10.45
C SER A 368 30.84 20.31 11.49
N GLU A 369 30.22 20.65 12.61
CA GLU A 369 29.92 19.76 13.72
C GLU A 369 28.89 18.71 13.31
N GLY A 370 27.84 19.13 12.61
CA GLY A 370 26.82 18.21 12.09
C GLY A 370 27.34 17.29 10.99
N ALA A 371 28.18 17.80 10.08
CA ALA A 371 28.79 16.99 9.01
C ALA A 371 29.78 15.95 9.55
N THR A 372 30.48 16.27 10.63
CA THR A 372 31.42 15.36 11.31
C THR A 372 30.78 14.55 12.45
N LEU A 373 29.47 14.72 12.68
CA LEU A 373 28.69 14.08 13.74
C LEU A 373 29.27 14.27 15.14
N LYS A 374 29.99 15.37 15.38
CA LYS A 374 30.70 15.62 16.62
C LYS A 374 29.77 16.19 17.68
N SER A 375 29.59 15.47 18.79
CA SER A 375 28.81 15.94 19.94
C SER A 375 29.44 17.22 20.54
N PRO A 376 28.64 18.29 20.77
CA PRO A 376 29.11 19.51 21.44
C PRO A 376 29.67 19.25 22.84
N SER A 377 29.10 18.30 23.59
CA SER A 377 29.61 17.88 24.90
C SER A 377 30.69 16.80 24.84
N GLY A 378 31.18 16.45 23.64
CA GLY A 378 32.26 15.50 23.44
C GLY A 378 31.88 14.03 23.67
N LYS A 379 30.58 13.71 23.71
CA LYS A 379 30.12 12.33 23.90
C LYS A 379 30.57 11.43 22.75
N LYS A 380 30.92 10.19 23.10
CA LYS A 380 31.02 9.07 22.16
C LYS A 380 29.71 8.28 22.19
N TYR A 381 29.30 7.81 21.03
CA TYR A 381 28.01 7.14 20.86
C TYR A 381 28.14 5.62 21.02
N ASP A 382 27.29 5.06 21.87
CA ASP A 382 27.16 3.61 22.04
C ASP A 382 26.35 3.00 20.88
N ALA A 383 25.41 3.77 20.35
CA ALA A 383 24.67 3.40 19.15
C ALA A 383 24.36 4.64 18.29
N VAL A 384 24.33 4.43 16.98
CA VAL A 384 23.84 5.39 16.00
C VAL A 384 22.64 4.79 15.30
N VAL A 385 21.49 5.46 15.34
CA VAL A 385 20.33 5.12 14.51
C VAL A 385 20.40 5.98 13.24
N HIS A 386 20.88 5.38 12.15
CA HIS A 386 21.14 6.09 10.91
C HIS A 386 19.92 6.05 9.96
N CYS A 387 19.14 7.14 9.95
CA CYS A 387 17.93 7.31 9.13
C CYS A 387 18.14 8.19 7.87
N GLY A 388 19.38 8.59 7.57
CA GLY A 388 19.70 9.57 6.53
C GLY A 388 20.22 8.93 5.22
N PRO A 389 20.58 9.76 4.24
CA PRO A 389 21.39 9.31 3.10
C PRO A 389 22.71 8.67 3.55
N PRO A 390 23.35 7.83 2.72
CA PRO A 390 24.58 7.15 3.08
C PRO A 390 25.68 8.11 3.56
N ILE A 391 26.25 7.80 4.73
CA ILE A 391 27.43 8.49 5.29
C ILE A 391 28.59 7.49 5.36
N ALA A 392 29.79 7.94 5.00
CA ALA A 392 30.98 7.08 5.04
C ALA A 392 31.31 6.62 6.46
N TRP A 393 31.74 5.36 6.60
CA TRP A 393 32.13 4.76 7.88
C TRP A 393 33.18 5.60 8.64
N SER A 394 34.12 6.23 7.93
CA SER A 394 35.16 7.09 8.48
C SER A 394 34.63 8.31 9.25
N VAL A 395 33.39 8.73 9.00
CA VAL A 395 32.73 9.81 9.74
C VAL A 395 32.15 9.29 11.06
N PHE A 396 31.61 8.06 11.08
CA PHE A 396 31.06 7.47 12.30
C PHE A 396 32.16 6.99 13.26
N GLU A 397 33.16 6.28 12.75
CA GLU A 397 34.14 5.53 13.56
C GLU A 397 34.84 6.36 14.65
N PRO A 398 35.30 7.60 14.41
CA PRO A 398 35.90 8.42 15.45
C PRO A 398 34.93 8.81 16.56
N ASN A 399 33.63 8.84 16.30
CA ASN A 399 32.58 9.29 17.23
C ASN A 399 31.94 8.15 18.02
N LEU A 400 32.19 6.89 17.65
CA LEU A 400 31.70 5.71 18.39
C LEU A 400 32.50 5.46 19.67
N SER A 401 31.82 4.96 20.72
CA SER A 401 32.47 4.36 21.89
C SER A 401 33.20 3.07 21.52
N GLU A 402 33.93 2.46 22.46
CA GLU A 402 34.82 1.31 22.18
C GLU A 402 34.07 0.15 21.51
N ASP A 403 32.86 -0.15 21.99
CA ASP A 403 31.94 -1.17 21.45
C ASP A 403 30.76 -0.57 20.69
N GLY A 404 30.90 0.68 20.24
CA GLY A 404 29.82 1.44 19.60
C GLY A 404 29.40 0.84 18.27
N MET A 405 28.12 1.02 17.91
CA MET A 405 27.57 0.49 16.67
C MET A 405 26.79 1.51 15.84
N VAL A 406 26.79 1.33 14.52
CA VAL A 406 25.92 2.06 13.59
C VAL A 406 24.84 1.11 13.10
N ILE A 407 23.58 1.47 13.30
CA ILE A 407 22.42 0.74 12.82
C ILE A 407 21.90 1.48 11.59
N ASP A 408 22.18 0.93 10.41
CA ASP A 408 21.82 1.53 9.12
C ASP A 408 20.45 1.04 8.68
N LEU A 409 19.48 1.96 8.59
CA LEU A 409 18.09 1.66 8.25
C LEU A 409 17.83 1.60 6.74
N THR A 410 18.76 2.08 5.93
CA THR A 410 18.65 2.04 4.46
C THR A 410 19.96 1.52 3.86
N PRO A 411 20.35 0.27 4.18
CA PRO A 411 21.67 -0.24 3.83
C PRO A 411 21.85 -0.29 2.31
N GLY A 412 22.91 0.35 1.84
CA GLY A 412 23.39 0.24 0.47
C GLY A 412 24.54 -0.76 0.33
N PRO A 413 25.09 -0.93 -0.89
CA PRO A 413 26.24 -1.82 -1.12
C PRO A 413 27.45 -1.52 -0.22
N SER A 414 27.75 -0.23 0.01
CA SER A 414 28.85 0.19 0.89
C SER A 414 28.62 -0.21 2.35
N SER A 415 27.39 -0.07 2.86
CA SER A 415 27.01 -0.50 4.21
C SER A 415 27.14 -2.01 4.37
N MET A 416 26.66 -2.78 3.38
CA MET A 416 26.79 -4.24 3.37
C MET A 416 28.25 -4.69 3.35
N TRP A 417 29.08 -4.04 2.54
CA TRP A 417 30.53 -4.31 2.52
C TRP A 417 31.18 -4.01 3.87
N THR A 418 30.88 -2.85 4.46
CA THR A 418 31.41 -2.44 5.77
C THR A 418 31.01 -3.45 6.86
N PHE A 419 29.75 -3.89 6.87
CA PHE A 419 29.28 -4.93 7.79
C PHE A 419 30.10 -6.23 7.66
N LEU A 420 30.32 -6.72 6.43
CA LEU A 420 31.09 -7.93 6.18
C LEU A 420 32.54 -7.79 6.65
N VAL A 421 33.21 -6.69 6.28
CA VAL A 421 34.60 -6.41 6.69
C VAL A 421 34.72 -6.36 8.20
N LYS A 422 33.84 -5.62 8.89
CA LYS A 422 33.88 -5.49 10.36
C LYS A 422 33.58 -6.81 11.07
N LYS A 423 32.73 -7.65 10.49
CA LYS A 423 32.43 -8.99 11.01
C LYS A 423 33.62 -9.94 10.86
N ILE A 424 34.29 -9.94 9.70
CA ILE A 424 35.46 -10.81 9.42
C ILE A 424 36.69 -10.37 10.21
N THR A 425 36.85 -9.07 10.43
CA THR A 425 37.98 -8.49 11.20
C THR A 425 37.74 -8.48 12.72
N PHE A 426 36.62 -9.02 13.20
CA PHE A 426 36.24 -9.03 14.63
C PHE A 426 36.33 -7.65 15.28
N SER A 427 35.98 -6.59 14.55
CA SER A 427 36.06 -5.23 15.05
C SER A 427 35.06 -5.02 16.20
N LYS A 428 35.50 -4.38 17.28
CA LYS A 428 34.63 -4.00 18.41
C LYS A 428 33.54 -3.03 17.95
N LYS A 429 33.90 -2.05 17.12
CA LYS A 429 32.98 -1.11 16.47
C LYS A 429 32.32 -1.75 15.25
N LYS A 430 30.99 -1.65 15.17
CA LYS A 430 30.19 -2.41 14.19
C LYS A 430 29.30 -1.51 13.35
N LEU A 431 29.02 -1.94 12.12
CA LEU A 431 27.90 -1.44 11.32
C LEU A 431 26.92 -2.59 11.12
N LEU A 432 25.66 -2.40 11.48
CA LEU A 432 24.60 -3.40 11.40
C LEU A 432 23.51 -2.92 10.44
N PRO A 433 23.32 -3.58 9.29
CA PRO A 433 22.24 -3.27 8.38
C PRO A 433 20.91 -3.76 8.98
N LEU A 434 19.92 -2.87 9.11
CA LEU A 434 18.57 -3.22 9.51
C LEU A 434 17.70 -3.36 8.26
N ILE A 435 17.28 -4.60 7.99
CA ILE A 435 16.32 -4.91 6.93
C ILE A 435 14.99 -5.22 7.58
N TRP A 436 13.96 -4.44 7.25
CA TRP A 436 12.61 -4.69 7.75
C TRP A 436 12.01 -5.91 7.05
N TYR A 437 11.38 -6.81 7.81
CA TYR A 437 10.60 -7.93 7.29
C TYR A 437 9.43 -8.25 8.23
N PRO A 438 8.31 -8.80 7.70
CA PRO A 438 7.16 -9.15 8.51
C PRO A 438 7.47 -10.36 9.40
N LYS A 439 7.28 -10.22 10.71
CA LYS A 439 7.40 -11.31 11.70
C LYS A 439 6.37 -11.13 12.81
N GLY A 440 6.03 -12.22 13.52
CA GLY A 440 5.03 -12.18 14.59
C GLY A 440 5.29 -11.11 15.64
N SER A 441 6.56 -10.90 16.04
CA SER A 441 6.95 -9.86 17.01
C SER A 441 6.67 -8.41 16.59
N ASN A 442 6.38 -8.17 15.30
CA ASN A 442 5.97 -6.85 14.83
C ASN A 442 4.56 -6.51 15.31
N HIS A 443 3.68 -7.50 15.53
CA HIS A 443 2.34 -7.30 16.09
C HIS A 443 2.43 -6.71 17.50
N GLN A 444 3.14 -7.38 18.42
CA GLN A 444 3.29 -6.90 19.79
C GLN A 444 4.03 -5.56 19.85
N THR A 445 5.00 -5.34 18.96
CA THR A 445 5.69 -4.05 18.87
C THR A 445 4.72 -2.95 18.44
N LEU A 446 3.88 -3.19 17.43
CA LEU A 446 2.90 -2.21 16.96
C LEU A 446 1.85 -1.91 18.03
N GLU A 447 1.34 -2.95 18.69
CA GLU A 447 0.39 -2.82 19.79
C GLU A 447 0.97 -1.94 20.92
N HIS A 448 2.20 -2.23 21.35
CA HIS A 448 2.88 -1.42 22.37
C HIS A 448 3.07 0.04 21.92
N LEU A 449 3.44 0.28 20.66
CA LEU A 449 3.58 1.63 20.13
C LEU A 449 2.24 2.38 20.10
N VAL A 450 1.14 1.71 19.75
CA VAL A 450 -0.21 2.27 19.78
C VAL A 450 -0.59 2.67 21.21
N GLU A 451 -0.24 1.86 22.21
CA GLU A 451 -0.43 2.20 23.62
C GLU A 451 0.38 3.43 24.04
N LEU A 452 1.64 3.55 23.61
CA LEU A 452 2.45 4.73 23.89
C LEU A 452 1.88 6.00 23.27
N VAL A 453 1.29 5.92 22.07
CA VAL A 453 0.60 7.04 21.44
C VAL A 453 -0.69 7.39 22.18
N LYS A 454 -1.49 6.38 22.53
CA LYS A 454 -2.70 6.54 23.35
C LYS A 454 -2.41 7.23 24.68
N ASP A 455 -1.31 6.88 25.34
CA ASP A 455 -0.87 7.47 26.62
C ASP A 455 -0.21 8.86 26.45
N GLY A 456 -0.04 9.35 25.22
CA GLY A 456 0.66 10.61 24.93
C GLY A 456 2.17 10.58 25.20
N LYS A 457 2.76 9.40 25.45
CA LYS A 457 4.20 9.18 25.66
C LYS A 457 4.98 9.19 24.34
N LEU A 458 4.31 8.93 23.23
CA LEU A 458 4.85 8.99 21.88
C LEU A 458 3.92 9.83 21.00
N LYS A 459 4.47 10.73 20.20
CA LYS A 459 3.71 11.58 19.28
C LYS A 459 4.16 11.34 17.84
N THR A 460 3.19 11.13 16.96
CA THR A 460 3.43 11.09 15.51
C THR A 460 3.49 12.50 14.96
N ILE A 461 4.63 12.86 14.36
CA ILE A 461 4.74 14.13 13.63
C ILE A 461 4.21 13.94 12.22
N ILE A 462 3.20 14.73 11.85
CA ILE A 462 2.56 14.67 10.54
C ILE A 462 3.06 15.85 9.71
N ASP A 463 3.67 15.53 8.56
CA ASP A 463 4.21 16.51 7.62
C ASP A 463 3.10 17.17 6.79
N SER A 464 2.22 16.34 6.23
CA SER A 464 1.03 16.77 5.49
C SER A 464 -0.05 15.70 5.50
N LYS A 465 -1.30 16.16 5.39
CA LYS A 465 -2.49 15.33 5.16
C LYS A 465 -3.04 15.67 3.80
N CYS A 466 -3.15 14.68 2.92
CA CYS A 466 -3.66 14.86 1.56
C CYS A 466 -4.82 13.89 1.32
N PRO A 467 -5.88 14.27 0.58
CA PRO A 467 -6.86 13.30 0.13
C PRO A 467 -6.23 12.26 -0.80
N LEU A 468 -6.93 11.15 -1.03
CA LEU A 468 -6.47 10.11 -1.96
C LEU A 468 -6.35 10.64 -3.40
N SER A 469 -7.19 11.60 -3.79
CA SER A 469 -7.13 12.28 -5.10
C SER A 469 -5.80 12.99 -5.38
N GLU A 470 -5.10 13.43 -4.33
CA GLU A 470 -3.78 14.08 -4.39
C GLU A 470 -2.61 13.08 -4.21
N ALA A 471 -2.86 11.77 -4.34
CA ALA A 471 -1.85 10.72 -4.20
C ALA A 471 -0.56 10.96 -5.00
N GLY A 472 -0.66 11.50 -6.22
CA GLY A 472 0.50 11.79 -7.05
C GLY A 472 1.46 12.83 -6.44
N GLU A 473 0.93 13.90 -5.84
CA GLU A 473 1.73 14.99 -5.26
C GLU A 473 2.41 14.57 -3.96
N ALA A 474 1.66 13.92 -3.07
CA ALA A 474 2.18 13.37 -1.83
C ALA A 474 3.27 12.30 -2.10
N TRP A 475 3.09 11.51 -3.15
CA TRP A 475 4.09 10.56 -3.62
C TRP A 475 5.37 11.25 -4.09
N GLY A 476 5.25 12.31 -4.90
CA GLY A 476 6.36 13.21 -5.28
C GLY A 476 7.13 13.72 -4.06
N LYS A 477 6.42 14.28 -3.09
CA LYS A 477 7.00 14.79 -1.83
C LYS A 477 7.74 13.71 -1.04
N SER A 478 7.25 12.48 -1.04
CA SER A 478 7.93 11.35 -0.39
C SER A 478 9.25 10.98 -1.06
N ILE A 479 9.34 11.14 -2.39
CA ILE A 479 10.56 10.85 -3.17
C ILE A 479 11.60 11.94 -2.95
N ASP A 480 11.17 13.21 -2.85
CA ASP A 480 12.05 14.34 -2.59
C ASP A 480 12.80 14.21 -1.26
N GLY A 481 12.27 13.42 -0.31
CA GLY A 481 12.98 13.07 0.93
C GLY A 481 13.06 14.20 1.97
N HIS A 482 12.29 15.26 1.81
CA HIS A 482 12.27 16.44 2.69
C HIS A 482 11.04 16.49 3.61
N ALA A 483 10.35 15.39 3.86
CA ALA A 483 9.24 15.35 4.80
C ALA A 483 9.71 15.55 6.25
N THR A 484 8.95 16.31 7.03
CA THR A 484 9.14 16.47 8.49
C THR A 484 8.13 15.60 9.22
N GLY A 485 8.54 14.39 9.59
CA GLY A 485 7.67 13.34 10.11
C GLY A 485 7.09 12.45 9.01
N LYS A 486 5.77 12.27 8.99
CA LYS A 486 5.05 11.33 8.12
C LYS A 486 4.08 12.04 7.17
N ILE A 487 4.13 11.65 5.90
CA ILE A 487 3.13 12.04 4.90
C ILE A 487 1.95 11.07 5.01
N ILE A 488 0.74 11.61 5.11
CA ILE A 488 -0.48 10.84 5.35
C ILE A 488 -1.50 11.16 4.25
N HIS A 489 -2.03 10.11 3.64
CA HIS A 489 -3.32 10.17 2.97
C HIS A 489 -4.43 9.96 3.99
N VAL A 490 -5.43 10.84 3.99
CA VAL A 490 -6.63 10.65 4.80
C VAL A 490 -7.82 10.66 3.85
N GLU A 491 -8.60 9.59 3.87
CA GLU A 491 -9.90 9.61 3.21
C GLU A 491 -10.82 10.47 4.05
N ILE A 492 -11.15 11.66 3.55
CA ILE A 492 -12.21 12.47 4.13
C ILE A 492 -13.50 12.01 3.45
N PRO A 493 -14.39 11.30 4.15
CA PRO A 493 -15.60 10.78 3.54
C PRO A 493 -16.44 11.95 3.02
N VAL A 494 -16.89 11.86 1.77
CA VAL A 494 -17.92 12.76 1.25
C VAL A 494 -19.20 12.46 2.02
N PRO A 495 -19.82 13.46 2.68
CA PRO A 495 -20.99 13.20 3.50
C PRO A 495 -22.21 12.89 2.61
N SER A 496 -23.01 11.89 2.98
CA SER A 496 -24.23 11.54 2.26
C SER A 496 -25.45 12.32 2.79
N PRO A 497 -26.29 12.89 1.93
CA PRO A 497 -27.44 13.69 2.36
C PRO A 497 -28.55 12.83 2.97
N SER A 498 -29.03 13.22 4.16
CA SER A 498 -30.19 12.59 4.81
C SER A 498 -31.52 13.23 4.36
N LYS A 499 -32.64 12.91 5.02
CA LYS A 499 -33.96 13.45 4.68
C LYS A 499 -33.98 14.99 4.66
N GLY A 500 -34.34 15.58 3.52
CA GLY A 500 -34.40 17.05 3.32
C GLY A 500 -33.04 17.75 3.25
N GLU A 501 -31.95 16.98 3.13
CA GLU A 501 -30.60 17.50 2.97
C GLU A 501 -30.12 17.36 1.52
N VAL A 502 -29.18 18.21 1.14
CA VAL A 502 -28.60 18.27 -0.20
C VAL A 502 -27.09 18.33 -0.07
N LEU A 503 -26.41 17.50 -0.84
CA LEU A 503 -24.96 17.52 -0.99
C LEU A 503 -24.56 18.50 -2.08
N ILE A 504 -23.67 19.43 -1.75
CA ILE A 504 -23.21 20.49 -2.64
C ILE A 504 -21.70 20.35 -2.84
N LYS A 505 -21.24 20.38 -4.09
CA LYS A 505 -19.84 20.61 -4.44
C LYS A 505 -19.57 22.11 -4.38
N LEU A 506 -18.70 22.53 -3.48
CA LEU A 506 -18.49 23.93 -3.16
C LEU A 506 -17.54 24.58 -4.17
N GLU A 507 -17.93 25.75 -4.69
CA GLU A 507 -17.15 26.58 -5.62
C GLU A 507 -16.57 27.81 -4.91
N ALA A 508 -17.29 28.33 -3.91
CA ALA A 508 -16.85 29.47 -3.10
C ALA A 508 -17.49 29.44 -1.70
N THR A 509 -16.82 30.05 -0.72
CA THR A 509 -17.33 30.25 0.64
C THR A 509 -16.93 31.63 1.18
N SER A 510 -17.73 32.16 2.11
CA SER A 510 -17.42 33.39 2.84
C SER A 510 -17.11 33.10 4.31
N LEU A 511 -16.17 33.85 4.87
CA LEU A 511 -15.79 33.80 6.28
C LEU A 511 -16.39 34.98 7.03
N ASN A 512 -17.31 34.69 7.93
CA ASN A 512 -17.98 35.66 8.77
C ASN A 512 -17.46 35.62 10.21
N PRO A 513 -17.62 36.71 10.99
CA PRO A 513 -17.27 36.68 12.42
C PRO A 513 -18.00 35.61 13.24
N LEU A 514 -19.17 35.19 12.77
CA LEU A 514 -19.94 34.12 13.37
C LEU A 514 -19.21 32.77 13.29
N ASP A 515 -18.50 32.49 12.19
CA ASP A 515 -17.85 31.20 11.96
C ASP A 515 -16.74 30.94 12.99
N TYR A 516 -15.85 31.91 13.22
CA TYR A 516 -14.77 31.73 14.20
C TYR A 516 -15.29 31.79 15.65
N LYS A 517 -16.32 32.60 15.95
CA LYS A 517 -16.91 32.67 17.30
C LYS A 517 -17.61 31.36 17.66
N ALA A 518 -18.40 30.81 16.74
CA ALA A 518 -19.05 29.52 16.91
C ALA A 518 -18.00 28.40 17.02
N TYR A 519 -16.96 28.43 16.19
CA TYR A 519 -15.84 27.50 16.28
C TYR A 519 -15.18 27.52 17.66
N MET A 520 -14.82 28.70 18.17
CA MET A 520 -14.20 28.86 19.50
C MET A 520 -15.09 28.33 20.62
N LEU A 521 -16.41 28.60 20.55
CA LEU A 521 -17.38 28.09 21.51
C LEU A 521 -17.50 26.55 21.45
N ILE A 522 -17.57 25.97 20.25
CA ILE A 522 -17.65 24.51 20.07
C ILE A 522 -16.38 23.83 20.59
N VAL A 523 -15.21 24.41 20.33
CA VAL A 523 -13.93 23.92 20.85
C VAL A 523 -13.90 23.98 22.37
N PHE A 524 -14.38 25.08 22.97
CA PHE A 524 -14.48 25.22 24.43
C PHE A 524 -15.40 24.17 25.06
N LEU A 525 -16.55 23.88 24.42
CA LEU A 525 -17.53 22.91 24.88
C LEU A 525 -17.19 21.45 24.52
N ARG A 526 -16.07 21.19 23.84
CA ARG A 526 -15.66 19.87 23.35
C ARG A 526 -15.76 18.74 24.39
N PRO A 527 -15.38 18.91 25.68
CA PRO A 527 -15.49 17.83 26.66
C PRO A 527 -16.93 17.36 26.93
N PHE A 528 -17.92 18.19 26.61
CA PHE A 528 -19.35 17.96 26.88
C PHE A 528 -20.14 17.59 25.62
N LEU A 529 -19.52 17.68 24.44
CA LEU A 529 -20.15 17.40 23.16
C LEU A 529 -19.62 16.08 22.58
N ALA A 530 -20.50 15.09 22.40
CA ALA A 530 -20.19 13.87 21.65
C ALA A 530 -20.11 14.19 20.16
N ARG A 531 -18.95 14.64 19.68
CA ARG A 531 -18.73 14.99 18.28
C ARG A 531 -17.42 14.47 17.70
N ASN A 532 -17.50 14.12 16.42
CA ASN A 532 -16.36 13.77 15.59
C ASN A 532 -15.64 15.04 15.14
N PHE A 533 -14.35 15.14 15.45
CA PHE A 533 -13.45 16.20 14.99
C PHE A 533 -12.55 15.64 13.87
N PRO A 534 -12.07 16.46 12.91
CA PRO A 534 -12.06 17.93 12.90
C PRO A 534 -13.38 18.60 12.48
N LEU A 535 -13.66 19.79 13.03
CA LEU A 535 -14.74 20.68 12.57
C LEU A 535 -14.22 21.55 11.42
N ILE A 536 -14.96 21.64 10.31
CA ILE A 536 -14.60 22.44 9.14
C ILE A 536 -15.34 23.78 9.21
N PRO A 537 -14.67 24.94 9.35
CA PRO A 537 -15.33 26.23 9.48
C PRO A 537 -16.05 26.68 8.19
N ALA A 538 -16.68 27.84 8.29
CA ALA A 538 -17.48 28.51 7.27
C ALA A 538 -18.84 27.85 7.00
N THR A 539 -19.83 28.70 6.74
CA THR A 539 -21.23 28.31 6.58
C THR A 539 -21.85 28.85 5.31
N ASP A 540 -21.47 30.05 4.89
CA ASP A 540 -21.96 30.65 3.64
C ASP A 540 -21.23 30.05 2.45
N VAL A 541 -21.97 29.42 1.54
CA VAL A 541 -21.39 28.72 0.39
C VAL A 541 -22.17 28.96 -0.89
N ALA A 542 -21.48 28.83 -2.02
CA ALA A 542 -22.07 28.70 -3.34
C ALA A 542 -21.43 27.52 -4.08
N GLY A 543 -22.23 26.82 -4.87
CA GLY A 543 -21.75 25.62 -5.55
C GLY A 543 -22.79 24.95 -6.44
N GLU A 544 -22.58 23.67 -6.68
CA GLU A 544 -23.44 22.82 -7.51
C GLU A 544 -23.97 21.64 -6.71
N VAL A 545 -25.26 21.33 -6.88
CA VAL A 545 -25.88 20.15 -6.25
C VAL A 545 -25.31 18.87 -6.87
N VAL A 546 -24.83 17.97 -6.02
CA VAL A 546 -24.27 16.67 -6.41
C VAL A 546 -25.30 15.56 -6.20
N GLU A 547 -25.91 15.54 -5.03
CA GLU A 547 -26.85 14.50 -4.59
C GLU A 547 -27.93 15.12 -3.71
N VAL A 548 -29.14 14.57 -3.76
CA VAL A 548 -30.28 15.02 -2.94
C VAL A 548 -30.76 13.88 -2.07
N GLY A 549 -30.98 14.18 -0.80
CA GLY A 549 -31.53 13.22 0.15
C GLY A 549 -33.04 13.05 -0.02
N TYR A 550 -33.59 12.01 0.61
CA TYR A 550 -35.01 11.70 0.52
C TYR A 550 -35.91 12.88 0.91
N GLY A 551 -36.92 13.18 0.09
CA GLY A 551 -37.92 14.21 0.36
C GLY A 551 -37.54 15.64 -0.02
N VAL A 552 -36.36 15.87 -0.59
CA VAL A 552 -36.01 17.12 -1.29
C VAL A 552 -36.89 17.25 -2.53
N LYS A 553 -37.42 18.46 -2.80
CA LYS A 553 -38.39 18.71 -3.88
C LYS A 553 -37.95 19.79 -4.87
N ASN A 554 -37.17 20.75 -4.41
CA ASN A 554 -36.89 22.00 -5.13
C ASN A 554 -35.53 21.98 -5.86
N PHE A 555 -34.68 20.99 -5.60
CA PHE A 555 -33.34 20.89 -6.16
C PHE A 555 -33.07 19.49 -6.72
N LYS A 556 -32.20 19.42 -7.74
CA LYS A 556 -31.70 18.18 -8.34
C LYS A 556 -30.20 18.29 -8.66
N PRO A 557 -29.49 17.16 -8.85
CA PRO A 557 -28.10 17.19 -9.30
C PRO A 557 -27.88 18.09 -10.52
N GLY A 558 -26.81 18.91 -10.48
CA GLY A 558 -26.47 19.90 -11.49
C GLY A 558 -26.99 21.31 -11.23
N ASP A 559 -27.94 21.51 -10.31
CA ASP A 559 -28.45 22.85 -10.00
C ASP A 559 -27.38 23.71 -9.32
N LYS A 560 -27.22 24.96 -9.78
CA LYS A 560 -26.34 25.94 -9.15
C LYS A 560 -27.07 26.62 -7.99
N VAL A 561 -26.44 26.64 -6.81
CA VAL A 561 -27.09 27.02 -5.56
C VAL A 561 -26.23 27.95 -4.71
N VAL A 562 -26.91 28.67 -3.82
CA VAL A 562 -26.35 29.37 -2.67
C VAL A 562 -26.96 28.75 -1.43
N ALA A 563 -26.17 28.48 -0.41
CA ALA A 563 -26.62 27.80 0.80
C ALA A 563 -25.97 28.33 2.07
N ILE A 564 -26.68 28.15 3.19
CA ILE A 564 -26.13 28.29 4.54
C ILE A 564 -26.01 26.89 5.14
N LEU A 565 -24.78 26.46 5.38
CA LEU A 565 -24.51 25.22 6.09
C LEU A 565 -24.82 25.38 7.58
N SER A 566 -25.09 24.26 8.25
CA SER A 566 -25.37 24.26 9.68
C SER A 566 -24.19 24.85 10.45
N LEU A 567 -24.39 25.91 11.25
CA LEU A 567 -23.34 26.50 12.11
C LEU A 567 -22.71 25.48 13.07
N LEU A 568 -23.49 24.47 13.41
CA LEU A 568 -23.10 23.37 14.26
C LEU A 568 -22.23 22.35 13.52
N VAL A 569 -22.39 22.14 12.22
CA VAL A 569 -21.63 21.14 11.44
C VAL A 569 -20.50 21.78 10.63
N GLY A 570 -20.72 22.98 10.11
CA GLY A 570 -19.82 23.70 9.21
C GLY A 570 -19.71 23.02 7.85
N GLY A 571 -18.51 23.09 7.25
CA GLY A 571 -18.19 22.46 5.98
C GLY A 571 -17.93 23.43 4.83
N GLY A 572 -17.90 24.74 5.06
CA GLY A 572 -17.73 25.69 3.97
C GLY A 572 -16.32 25.70 3.37
N LEU A 573 -15.31 25.35 4.18
CA LEU A 573 -13.91 25.20 3.75
C LEU A 573 -13.55 23.77 3.27
N SER A 574 -14.51 23.00 2.76
CA SER A 574 -14.27 21.69 2.11
C SER A 574 -14.71 21.67 0.65
N GLU A 575 -14.37 20.59 -0.06
CA GLU A 575 -14.83 20.39 -1.45
C GLU A 575 -16.35 20.10 -1.50
N TYR A 576 -16.89 19.47 -0.45
CA TYR A 576 -18.31 19.14 -0.34
C TYR A 576 -18.89 19.64 0.99
N GLY A 577 -20.16 20.03 0.97
CA GLY A 577 -20.93 20.43 2.16
C GLY A 577 -22.38 19.95 2.09
N ILE A 578 -22.98 19.69 3.26
CA ILE A 578 -24.41 19.37 3.38
C ILE A 578 -25.19 20.59 3.85
N ALA A 579 -26.20 20.97 3.07
CA ALA A 579 -27.18 21.97 3.45
C ALA A 579 -28.57 21.33 3.59
N LYS A 580 -29.41 21.92 4.44
CA LYS A 580 -30.86 21.61 4.42
C LYS A 580 -31.49 22.35 3.27
N GLU A 581 -32.41 21.73 2.55
CA GLU A 581 -33.13 22.34 1.41
C GLU A 581 -33.72 23.71 1.76
N ILE A 582 -34.23 23.89 2.98
CA ILE A 582 -34.82 25.16 3.45
C ILE A 582 -33.81 26.31 3.62
N LEU A 583 -32.51 26.00 3.67
CA LEU A 583 -31.42 26.97 3.78
C LEU A 583 -30.71 27.20 2.44
N MET A 584 -31.36 26.85 1.33
CA MET A 584 -30.81 26.93 -0.01
C MET A 584 -31.70 27.75 -0.93
N VAL A 585 -31.06 28.42 -1.90
CA VAL A 585 -31.73 29.09 -3.01
C VAL A 585 -30.95 28.86 -4.30
N SER A 586 -31.64 28.88 -5.45
CA SER A 586 -30.98 28.79 -6.75
C SER A 586 -30.11 30.01 -7.00
N ARG A 587 -28.88 29.80 -7.45
CA ARG A 587 -27.95 30.87 -7.83
C ARG A 587 -28.32 31.38 -9.22
N PRO A 588 -28.62 32.69 -9.41
CA PRO A 588 -28.86 33.26 -10.73
C PRO A 588 -27.62 33.09 -11.63
N PRO A 589 -27.78 32.78 -12.93
CA PRO A 589 -26.65 32.54 -13.83
C PRO A 589 -25.66 33.70 -13.94
N GLN A 590 -26.13 34.93 -13.72
CA GLN A 590 -25.33 36.16 -13.84
C GLN A 590 -24.47 36.44 -12.60
N VAL A 591 -24.76 35.81 -11.47
CA VAL A 591 -24.06 36.05 -10.20
C VAL A 591 -22.96 35.01 -10.08
N SER A 592 -21.70 35.44 -9.96
CA SER A 592 -20.58 34.51 -9.79
C SER A 592 -20.69 33.71 -8.46
N PRO A 593 -20.06 32.53 -8.35
CA PRO A 593 -20.04 31.79 -7.09
C PRO A 593 -19.47 32.61 -5.93
N VAL A 594 -18.44 33.43 -6.20
CA VAL A 594 -17.77 34.27 -5.19
C VAL A 594 -18.72 35.35 -4.66
N GLU A 595 -19.41 36.07 -5.54
CA GLU A 595 -20.40 37.08 -5.13
C GLU A 595 -21.57 36.42 -4.38
N ALA A 596 -22.03 35.26 -4.87
CA ALA A 596 -23.12 34.53 -4.28
C ALA A 596 -22.80 34.03 -2.86
N ALA A 597 -21.59 33.52 -2.62
CA ALA A 597 -21.16 33.06 -1.30
C ALA A 597 -20.99 34.21 -0.30
N GLY A 598 -20.77 35.45 -0.75
CA GLY A 598 -20.65 36.62 0.13
C GLY A 598 -21.98 37.14 0.69
N LEU A 599 -23.11 36.69 0.13
CA LEU A 599 -24.43 37.23 0.41
C LEU A 599 -25.19 36.63 1.61
N PRO A 600 -25.12 35.33 1.97
CA PRO A 600 -26.16 34.72 2.81
C PRO A 600 -26.29 35.32 4.21
N ILE A 601 -25.31 35.18 5.10
CA ILE A 601 -25.40 35.74 6.46
C ILE A 601 -25.47 37.27 6.40
N ALA A 602 -24.62 37.90 5.60
CA ALA A 602 -24.52 39.36 5.51
C ALA A 602 -25.84 40.01 5.04
N GLY A 603 -26.37 39.51 3.93
CA GLY A 603 -27.59 39.99 3.29
C GLY A 603 -28.84 39.66 4.10
N ILE A 604 -28.96 38.45 4.65
CA ILE A 604 -30.09 38.09 5.53
C ILE A 604 -30.08 38.97 6.77
N THR A 605 -28.92 39.22 7.39
CA THR A 605 -28.82 40.09 8.57
C THR A 605 -29.28 41.52 8.24
N ALA A 606 -28.81 42.08 7.12
CA ALA A 606 -29.23 43.41 6.67
C ALA A 606 -30.74 43.46 6.36
N HIS A 607 -31.28 42.41 5.73
CA HIS A 607 -32.70 42.29 5.43
C HIS A 607 -33.55 42.20 6.71
N MET A 608 -33.16 41.37 7.68
CA MET A 608 -33.85 41.25 8.97
C MET A 608 -33.85 42.59 9.73
N ALA A 609 -32.72 43.29 9.72
CA ALA A 609 -32.61 44.60 10.37
C ALA A 609 -33.50 45.65 9.70
N LEU A 610 -33.39 45.81 8.38
CA LEU A 610 -34.05 46.91 7.68
C LEU A 610 -35.51 46.64 7.35
N ILE A 611 -35.83 45.45 6.84
CA ILE A 611 -37.15 45.15 6.28
C ILE A 611 -38.06 44.56 7.36
N GLN A 612 -37.56 43.60 8.15
CA GLN A 612 -38.38 42.96 9.18
C GLN A 612 -38.51 43.82 10.43
N SER A 613 -37.38 44.33 10.95
CA SER A 613 -37.35 45.06 12.23
C SER A 613 -37.62 46.54 12.05
N ALA A 614 -36.94 47.19 11.10
CA ALA A 614 -37.15 48.60 10.83
C ALA A 614 -38.30 48.87 9.85
N HIS A 615 -39.00 47.84 9.34
CA HIS A 615 -40.16 47.97 8.44
C HIS A 615 -39.90 48.85 7.20
N LEU A 616 -38.71 48.78 6.62
CA LEU A 616 -38.39 49.44 5.35
C LEU A 616 -39.10 48.71 4.19
N LYS A 617 -39.78 49.45 3.32
CA LYS A 617 -40.45 48.89 2.14
C LYS A 617 -39.62 49.15 0.88
N LEU A 618 -39.21 48.08 0.19
CA LEU A 618 -38.39 48.18 -1.02
C LEU A 618 -39.17 48.66 -2.26
N ASP A 619 -40.51 48.55 -2.24
CA ASP A 619 -41.39 49.06 -3.30
C ASP A 619 -41.59 50.58 -3.25
N LYS A 620 -40.93 51.27 -2.30
CA LYS A 620 -40.99 52.72 -2.08
C LYS A 620 -42.37 53.24 -1.70
N THR A 621 -43.30 52.37 -1.29
CA THR A 621 -44.63 52.76 -0.79
C THR A 621 -44.66 53.11 0.69
N GLY A 622 -43.55 52.88 1.40
CA GLY A 622 -43.39 53.17 2.82
C GLY A 622 -43.07 54.64 3.10
N PRO A 623 -43.18 55.08 4.37
CA PRO A 623 -42.71 56.40 4.76
C PRO A 623 -41.20 56.53 4.52
N HIS A 624 -40.75 57.72 4.12
CA HIS A 624 -39.33 58.02 4.00
C HIS A 624 -38.62 57.84 5.35
N LYS A 625 -37.43 57.23 5.34
CA LYS A 625 -36.66 56.92 6.55
C LYS A 625 -35.26 57.49 6.47
N ASN A 626 -34.75 57.94 7.62
CA ASN A 626 -33.35 58.30 7.81
C ASN A 626 -32.67 57.15 8.56
N ILE A 627 -31.63 56.57 7.98
CA ILE A 627 -30.99 55.35 8.49
C ILE A 627 -29.50 55.61 8.67
N LEU A 628 -29.02 55.45 9.90
CA LEU A 628 -27.60 55.42 10.21
C LEU A 628 -27.08 53.98 10.07
N ILE A 629 -26.09 53.78 9.22
CA ILE A 629 -25.42 52.48 9.03
C ILE A 629 -23.99 52.58 9.53
N THR A 630 -23.73 51.94 10.67
CA THR A 630 -22.38 51.86 11.22
C THR A 630 -21.56 50.79 10.51
N ASN A 631 -20.25 50.99 10.37
CA ASN A 631 -19.33 50.11 9.64
C ASN A 631 -19.83 49.71 8.23
N ALA A 632 -20.29 50.70 7.47
CA ALA A 632 -20.97 50.54 6.20
C ALA A 632 -20.15 49.84 5.09
N SER A 633 -18.84 49.70 5.27
CA SER A 633 -17.95 48.99 4.33
C SER A 633 -17.74 47.51 4.67
N GLU A 634 -18.28 47.02 5.79
CA GLU A 634 -18.12 45.62 6.23
C GLU A 634 -19.22 44.71 5.63
N GLY A 635 -19.14 43.40 5.92
CA GLY A 635 -20.02 42.38 5.35
C GLY A 635 -21.51 42.74 5.42
N VAL A 636 -22.07 42.99 6.60
CA VAL A 636 -23.49 43.40 6.72
C VAL A 636 -23.71 44.84 6.25
N GLY A 637 -22.76 45.73 6.54
CA GLY A 637 -22.90 47.18 6.33
C GLY A 637 -23.13 47.54 4.86
N HIS A 638 -22.36 46.95 3.94
CA HIS A 638 -22.47 47.30 2.52
C HIS A 638 -23.78 46.76 1.90
N CYS A 639 -24.28 45.62 2.36
CA CYS A 639 -25.61 45.12 1.99
C CYS A 639 -26.71 46.04 2.53
N ALA A 640 -26.56 46.52 3.77
CA ALA A 640 -27.53 47.41 4.41
C ALA A 640 -27.64 48.75 3.68
N VAL A 641 -26.51 49.35 3.24
CA VAL A 641 -26.54 50.60 2.45
C VAL A 641 -27.37 50.41 1.19
N GLN A 642 -27.09 49.35 0.42
CA GLN A 642 -27.79 49.08 -0.84
C GLN A 642 -29.29 48.83 -0.62
N LEU A 643 -29.67 48.01 0.38
CA LEU A 643 -31.07 47.75 0.72
C LEU A 643 -31.80 49.02 1.18
N ALA A 644 -31.14 49.85 1.99
CA ALA A 644 -31.69 51.12 2.44
C ALA A 644 -31.96 52.08 1.26
N LYS A 645 -31.00 52.20 0.33
CA LYS A 645 -31.17 53.01 -0.88
C LYS A 645 -32.23 52.47 -1.83
N LEU A 646 -32.35 51.15 -1.99
CA LEU A 646 -33.44 50.52 -2.75
C LEU A 646 -34.81 50.91 -2.18
N GLY A 647 -34.95 50.93 -0.85
CA GLY A 647 -36.15 51.40 -0.15
C GLY A 647 -36.35 52.92 -0.10
N ASN A 648 -35.56 53.70 -0.86
CA ASN A 648 -35.61 55.16 -0.90
C ASN A 648 -35.39 55.83 0.47
N ALA A 649 -34.52 55.26 1.32
CA ALA A 649 -34.10 55.88 2.56
C ALA A 649 -32.96 56.90 2.33
N HIS A 650 -32.89 57.89 3.21
CA HIS A 650 -31.70 58.70 3.41
C HIS A 650 -30.72 57.94 4.31
N VAL A 651 -29.51 57.72 3.84
CA VAL A 651 -28.49 56.88 4.47
C VAL A 651 -27.30 57.71 4.88
N THR A 652 -27.12 57.84 6.19
CA THR A 652 -25.86 58.29 6.79
C THR A 652 -25.04 57.05 7.10
N ALA A 653 -23.83 56.96 6.58
CA ALA A 653 -22.95 55.80 6.76
C ALA A 653 -21.72 56.17 7.59
N THR A 654 -21.18 55.21 8.35
CA THR A 654 -19.85 55.38 8.96
C THR A 654 -18.89 54.36 8.40
N CYS A 655 -17.67 54.76 8.02
CA CYS A 655 -16.60 53.83 7.64
C CYS A 655 -15.22 54.42 7.95
N GLY A 656 -14.16 53.63 7.84
CA GLY A 656 -12.80 54.17 7.96
C GLY A 656 -12.38 54.88 6.67
N ALA A 657 -11.47 55.86 6.76
CA ALA A 657 -10.98 56.65 5.62
C ALA A 657 -10.67 55.84 4.33
N ARG A 658 -10.04 54.66 4.47
CA ARG A 658 -9.67 53.80 3.34
C ARG A 658 -10.85 53.29 2.49
N ASN A 659 -12.06 53.28 3.06
CA ASN A 659 -13.25 52.72 2.44
C ASN A 659 -14.26 53.78 1.99
N LEU A 660 -13.95 55.08 2.17
CA LEU A 660 -14.88 56.17 1.83
C LEU A 660 -15.42 56.06 0.40
N ASN A 661 -14.52 55.88 -0.57
CA ASN A 661 -14.90 55.75 -1.99
C ASN A 661 -15.81 54.54 -2.25
N LEU A 662 -15.56 53.41 -1.57
CA LEU A 662 -16.41 52.23 -1.70
C LEU A 662 -17.83 52.56 -1.25
N VAL A 663 -18.00 53.13 -0.05
CA VAL A 663 -19.34 53.40 0.47
C VAL A 663 -20.06 54.49 -0.33
N LYS A 664 -19.33 55.47 -0.92
CA LYS A 664 -19.89 56.45 -1.88
C LYS A 664 -20.50 55.78 -3.08
N ASN A 665 -19.76 54.83 -3.64
CA ASN A 665 -20.21 54.11 -4.81
C ASN A 665 -21.42 53.20 -4.52
N LEU A 666 -21.69 52.87 -3.25
CA LEU A 666 -22.91 52.15 -2.83
C LEU A 666 -24.15 53.06 -2.75
N GLY A 667 -23.98 54.39 -2.88
CA GLY A 667 -25.09 55.35 -2.98
C GLY A 667 -25.56 55.95 -1.66
N MET A 668 -24.73 55.95 -0.60
CA MET A 668 -25.04 56.69 0.64
C MET A 668 -25.18 58.21 0.39
N ASP A 669 -25.93 58.89 1.24
CA ASP A 669 -26.15 60.34 1.13
C ASP A 669 -25.10 61.13 1.94
N GLU A 670 -24.73 60.60 3.10
CA GLU A 670 -23.70 61.17 3.98
C GLU A 670 -22.73 60.08 4.45
N VAL A 671 -21.47 60.44 4.68
CA VAL A 671 -20.51 59.55 5.34
C VAL A 671 -19.68 60.25 6.39
N ILE A 672 -19.46 59.52 7.47
CA ILE A 672 -18.68 59.93 8.62
C ILE A 672 -17.49 58.99 8.73
N ASP A 673 -16.27 59.55 8.69
CA ASP A 673 -15.10 58.77 9.08
C ASP A 673 -15.08 58.62 10.60
N TYR A 674 -15.35 57.42 11.09
CA TYR A 674 -15.49 57.17 12.53
C TYR A 674 -14.19 57.46 13.32
N LYS A 675 -13.03 57.48 12.65
CA LYS A 675 -11.75 57.79 13.30
C LYS A 675 -11.54 59.28 13.51
N THR A 676 -11.97 60.09 12.54
CA THR A 676 -11.78 61.54 12.57
C THR A 676 -13.02 62.29 13.03
N GLN A 677 -14.16 61.59 13.11
CA GLN A 677 -15.48 62.14 13.43
C GLN A 677 -15.88 63.29 12.49
N ARG A 678 -15.36 63.30 11.26
CA ARG A 678 -15.66 64.32 10.26
C ARG A 678 -16.57 63.75 9.18
N SER A 679 -17.57 64.53 8.80
CA SER A 679 -18.32 64.32 7.57
C SER A 679 -17.49 64.81 6.37
N ASP A 680 -17.80 64.29 5.18
CA ASP A 680 -17.21 64.79 3.92
C ASP A 680 -17.39 66.30 3.70
N SER A 681 -18.31 66.95 4.42
CA SER A 681 -18.57 68.40 4.33
C SER A 681 -17.52 69.29 5.01
N GLN A 682 -16.43 68.74 5.57
CA GLN A 682 -15.37 69.47 6.31
C GLN A 682 -15.82 70.30 7.52
N GLU A 683 -17.11 70.35 7.86
CA GLU A 683 -17.58 70.96 9.10
C GLU A 683 -17.57 69.95 10.26
N PRO A 684 -17.12 70.35 11.47
CA PRO A 684 -17.27 69.51 12.65
C PRO A 684 -18.75 69.29 12.98
N LEU A 685 -19.12 68.04 13.27
CA LEU A 685 -20.46 67.67 13.76
C LEU A 685 -20.76 68.46 15.05
N ARG A 686 -21.88 69.20 15.07
CA ARG A 686 -22.39 69.92 16.25
C ARG A 686 -23.08 69.00 17.24
#